data_AF-A0A2D2DPG9-F1
#
_entry.id   AF-A0A2D2DPG9-F1
#
_cell.length_a   1.000
_cell.length_b   1.000
_cell.length_c   1.000
_cell.angle_alpha   90.00
_cell.angle_beta   90.00
_cell.angle_gamma   90.00
#
_symmetry.space_group_name_H-M   'P 1'
#
loop_
_entity.id
_entity.type
_entity.pdbx_description
1 polymer ?
#
loop_
_entity_poly.entity_id
_entity_poly.type
_entity_poly.pdbx_seq_one_letter_code
_entity_poly.pdbx_strand_id
1 'polypeptide(L)'
;MNDQLQNGAPAHAPKGSALETIIVFCHLRWDFVYQRPQHLLSRLAEHFKVLVVEEPIFHEGDGFLKSRQVAPNLTVYQPHTPVAAQGFHDDQIPLLQPLLAELVSAGEDPIAWCYTPMALPLLQSVHPRVVVYDCMDELSAFRNAPKQLLQRETALLNLADVVFTGGPSLYEAKRDRNPNTHCFPSSVDVAHFSQALERARVHPSQAGLATPRLGFFGVIDERFDTDLLKAVADAHPEWQLVMVGPVVKIDPASLPKNGNIHYMGQASYEELPSYLAAWDVCLLPFALNESTKFISPTKVLEYMAAELPIVSTAITDVVKPYGGIVSIARSPREFIAACEDALAMSPERRANMVDDMRAVVQRTSWAATADQMRALLTARPAQERHDGAPAGTNAANVNPLRATATTQKYNCVIAGGGPTGLSAAYHLGKDAILLDKNPTPGGWCRSIEDRGFTFDYAGHIMFSNDPYVLKLYDKLLGDNLHWQNREAWVYSKDVYTRYPFQGALYGLPPRVITECIVGAIEARYGAEKEKASACDLAKPVEDCCADGGVELPAGTQGGTAVAAAPAKPGNFEEFIYKVWGAGIARHFAIPYNKKLWTVPLTDMETSWLGGRVPLPDLAEIIEGALEPVGKPMGPNARFGYPLRGGFQALVSGFLPFIEGKVEHNAEVTQVLPGEKTVALADGRRIRYEHLISTMPLPELVRMIGQEAPEEVRMAAKGLNHISIRCVNLGINRANITDKHWIYYPEETIFHRIFVQGNASPHCNPPGGFGLTCEISYSPWKPLPLDGDALIQRCIEDCIAVGIIDASDEVIVANQVDMPYAYVVYDHARAANVATVKEWLARHDIVLAGRYSEWEYYNSDHAFIAGKKAAEAVRAADAGASRSAAAE
;
A
#
# COMPACT_ATOMS: atom_id res chain seq x y z
N MET A 1 -23.66 -87.12 -11.03
CA MET A 1 -24.37 -87.27 -9.74
C MET A 1 -24.34 -85.89 -9.09
N ASN A 2 -25.53 -85.33 -8.87
CA ASN A 2 -25.80 -83.95 -8.45
C ASN A 2 -25.06 -83.52 -7.18
N ASP A 3 -24.66 -82.25 -7.09
CA ASP A 3 -25.12 -81.39 -5.99
C ASP A 3 -24.96 -79.89 -6.26
N GLN A 4 -25.70 -79.12 -5.47
CA GLN A 4 -26.34 -77.83 -5.77
C GLN A 4 -25.46 -76.56 -5.75
N LEU A 5 -26.00 -75.54 -6.43
CA LEU A 5 -25.61 -74.12 -6.47
C LEU A 5 -25.68 -73.43 -5.10
N GLN A 6 -24.66 -72.64 -4.75
CA GLN A 6 -24.81 -71.41 -3.95
C GLN A 6 -23.63 -70.44 -4.16
N ASN A 7 -23.98 -69.15 -4.24
CA ASN A 7 -23.21 -68.01 -4.74
C ASN A 7 -21.90 -67.70 -3.98
N GLY A 8 -20.80 -67.55 -4.73
CA GLY A 8 -19.60 -66.80 -4.34
C GLY A 8 -19.36 -65.68 -5.35
N ALA A 9 -19.47 -64.43 -4.90
CA ALA A 9 -19.21 -63.24 -5.72
C ALA A 9 -17.72 -63.18 -6.15
N PRO A 10 -17.42 -62.70 -7.37
CA PRO A 10 -16.05 -62.50 -7.81
C PRO A 10 -15.39 -61.33 -7.06
N ALA A 11 -14.12 -61.51 -6.73
CA ALA A 11 -13.27 -60.54 -6.04
C ALA A 11 -13.38 -59.13 -6.66
N HIS A 12 -13.58 -58.13 -5.80
CA HIS A 12 -13.51 -56.73 -6.20
C HIS A 12 -12.13 -56.39 -6.78
N ALA A 13 -12.13 -55.92 -8.03
CA ALA A 13 -11.03 -55.16 -8.61
C ALA A 13 -10.67 -53.95 -7.71
N PRO A 14 -9.40 -53.55 -7.63
CA PRO A 14 -8.99 -52.41 -6.82
C PRO A 14 -9.66 -51.13 -7.34
N LYS A 15 -10.30 -50.37 -6.43
CA LYS A 15 -10.82 -49.02 -6.70
C LYS A 15 -9.67 -48.16 -7.25
N GLY A 16 -9.82 -47.61 -8.46
CA GLY A 16 -8.83 -46.70 -9.05
C GLY A 16 -8.61 -45.48 -8.15
N SER A 17 -7.35 -45.15 -7.85
CA SER A 17 -7.02 -43.94 -7.10
C SER A 17 -7.38 -42.71 -7.95
N ALA A 18 -8.20 -41.81 -7.42
CA ALA A 18 -8.43 -40.52 -8.04
C ALA A 18 -7.10 -39.76 -8.19
N LEU A 19 -6.89 -39.10 -9.33
CA LEU A 19 -5.71 -38.25 -9.55
C LEU A 19 -5.76 -37.06 -8.59
N GLU A 20 -4.60 -36.69 -8.01
CA GLU A 20 -4.48 -35.50 -7.16
C GLU A 20 -4.66 -34.22 -8.01
N THR A 21 -5.29 -33.19 -7.43
CA THR A 21 -5.56 -31.93 -8.12
C THR A 21 -4.43 -30.91 -7.92
N ILE A 22 -4.00 -30.27 -9.02
CA ILE A 22 -3.20 -29.05 -9.02
C ILE A 22 -4.10 -27.90 -9.44
N ILE A 23 -4.27 -26.88 -8.59
CA ILE A 23 -4.90 -25.62 -8.96
C ILE A 23 -3.82 -24.56 -9.21
N VAL A 24 -3.83 -23.97 -10.40
CA VAL A 24 -2.79 -23.07 -10.88
C VAL A 24 -3.37 -21.66 -11.01
N PHE A 25 -2.75 -20.67 -10.39
CA PHE A 25 -3.10 -19.25 -10.56
C PHE A 25 -2.10 -18.60 -11.52
N CYS A 26 -2.59 -18.23 -12.71
CA CYS A 26 -1.77 -17.79 -13.82
C CYS A 26 -2.12 -16.37 -14.25
N HIS A 27 -1.10 -15.49 -14.31
CA HIS A 27 -1.25 -14.13 -14.87
C HIS A 27 -1.18 -14.12 -16.42
N LEU A 28 -0.92 -15.28 -17.03
CA LEU A 28 -0.77 -15.45 -18.48
C LEU A 28 -2.00 -16.17 -19.04
N ARG A 29 -2.47 -15.69 -20.19
CA ARG A 29 -3.57 -16.32 -20.93
C ARG A 29 -3.08 -17.55 -21.69
N TRP A 30 -3.85 -18.62 -21.63
CA TRP A 30 -3.53 -19.90 -22.24
C TRP A 30 -3.35 -19.80 -23.76
N ASP A 31 -4.21 -19.04 -24.44
CA ASP A 31 -4.24 -18.91 -25.91
C ASP A 31 -3.37 -17.76 -26.45
N PHE A 32 -2.66 -17.02 -25.60
CA PHE A 32 -1.92 -15.84 -26.05
C PHE A 32 -0.57 -16.20 -26.65
N VAL A 33 0.40 -16.59 -25.82
CA VAL A 33 1.72 -17.05 -26.28
C VAL A 33 2.01 -18.38 -25.59
N TYR A 34 2.40 -19.38 -26.39
CA TYR A 34 2.77 -20.70 -25.88
C TYR A 34 4.16 -20.64 -25.27
N GLN A 35 4.27 -20.98 -23.98
CA GLN A 35 5.49 -20.82 -23.20
C GLN A 35 5.52 -21.81 -22.01
N ARG A 36 6.39 -21.56 -21.02
CA ARG A 36 6.68 -22.44 -19.88
C ARG A 36 5.44 -23.05 -19.20
N PRO A 37 4.41 -22.28 -18.78
CA PRO A 37 3.19 -22.85 -18.20
C PRO A 37 2.55 -23.92 -19.07
N GLN A 38 2.37 -23.69 -20.36
CA GLN A 38 1.74 -24.67 -21.25
C GLN A 38 2.61 -25.94 -21.35
N HIS A 39 3.92 -25.80 -21.51
CA HIS A 39 4.82 -26.96 -21.58
C HIS A 39 4.80 -27.81 -20.30
N LEU A 40 4.85 -27.17 -19.13
CA LEU A 40 4.92 -27.86 -17.84
C LEU A 40 3.58 -28.46 -17.46
N LEU A 41 2.51 -27.66 -17.51
CA LEU A 41 1.20 -28.07 -17.02
C LEU A 41 0.55 -29.15 -17.90
N SER A 42 0.77 -29.13 -19.22
CA SER A 42 0.31 -30.21 -20.10
C SER A 42 0.98 -31.55 -19.82
N ARG A 43 2.26 -31.55 -19.37
CA ARG A 43 2.97 -32.78 -18.99
C ARG A 43 2.60 -33.24 -17.58
N LEU A 44 2.43 -32.30 -16.65
CA LEU A 44 1.92 -32.61 -15.31
C LEU A 44 0.50 -33.19 -15.35
N ALA A 45 -0.32 -32.84 -16.34
CA ALA A 45 -1.66 -33.38 -16.54
C ALA A 45 -1.69 -34.90 -16.86
N GLU A 46 -0.56 -35.50 -17.24
CA GLU A 46 -0.42 -36.96 -17.37
C GLU A 46 -0.49 -37.68 -16.01
N HIS A 47 -0.23 -36.94 -14.91
CA HIS A 47 -0.16 -37.46 -13.55
C HIS A 47 -1.13 -36.80 -12.57
N PHE A 48 -1.64 -35.61 -12.88
CA PHE A 48 -2.50 -34.81 -12.02
C PHE A 48 -3.74 -34.33 -12.76
N LYS A 49 -4.80 -34.01 -12.01
CA LYS A 49 -5.90 -33.18 -12.50
C LYS A 49 -5.48 -31.71 -12.37
N VAL A 50 -5.23 -31.03 -13.48
CA VAL A 50 -4.73 -29.65 -13.50
C VAL A 50 -5.86 -28.68 -13.83
N LEU A 51 -6.09 -27.71 -12.94
CA LEU A 51 -7.09 -26.65 -13.08
C LEU A 51 -6.34 -25.31 -13.14
N VAL A 52 -6.31 -24.68 -14.31
CA VAL A 52 -5.64 -23.39 -14.52
C VAL A 52 -6.65 -22.27 -14.39
N VAL A 53 -6.45 -21.35 -13.46
CA VAL A 53 -7.23 -20.14 -13.26
C VAL A 53 -6.46 -18.97 -13.83
N GLU A 54 -6.98 -18.39 -14.91
CA GLU A 54 -6.43 -17.17 -15.49
C GLU A 54 -6.92 -15.92 -14.74
N GLU A 55 -6.37 -14.75 -15.08
CA GLU A 55 -6.86 -13.47 -14.55
C GLU A 55 -8.35 -13.22 -14.91
N PRO A 56 -9.10 -12.47 -14.09
CA PRO A 56 -10.47 -12.11 -14.44
C PRO A 56 -10.53 -11.24 -15.71
N ILE A 57 -11.65 -11.33 -16.42
CA ILE A 57 -12.03 -10.44 -17.52
C ILE A 57 -13.21 -9.59 -17.06
N PHE A 58 -13.19 -8.30 -17.42
CA PHE A 58 -14.31 -7.41 -17.16
C PHE A 58 -15.57 -7.88 -17.89
N HIS A 59 -16.66 -8.02 -17.16
CA HIS A 59 -17.97 -8.38 -17.68
C HIS A 59 -19.05 -7.62 -16.91
N GLU A 60 -19.99 -6.99 -17.62
CA GLU A 60 -21.11 -6.31 -16.99
C GLU A 60 -22.14 -7.32 -16.46
N GLY A 61 -22.29 -7.41 -15.13
CA GLY A 61 -23.28 -8.27 -14.47
C GLY A 61 -22.67 -9.18 -13.41
N ASP A 62 -23.37 -10.28 -13.10
CA ASP A 62 -22.93 -11.25 -12.10
C ASP A 62 -21.65 -11.99 -12.54
N GLY A 63 -20.80 -12.31 -11.57
CA GLY A 63 -19.55 -13.02 -11.82
C GLY A 63 -19.78 -14.49 -12.17
N PHE A 64 -19.01 -15.03 -13.12
CA PHE A 64 -19.09 -16.44 -13.51
C PHE A 64 -17.73 -16.98 -13.99
N LEU A 65 -17.61 -18.31 -14.08
CA LEU A 65 -16.43 -18.98 -14.64
C LEU A 65 -16.73 -19.55 -16.03
N LYS A 66 -15.93 -19.14 -17.02
CA LYS A 66 -15.89 -19.82 -18.31
C LYS A 66 -14.82 -20.92 -18.26
N SER A 67 -15.20 -22.17 -18.51
CA SER A 67 -14.26 -23.30 -18.52
C SER A 67 -14.02 -23.82 -19.93
N ARG A 68 -12.80 -24.33 -20.17
CA ARG A 68 -12.44 -25.04 -21.40
C ARG A 68 -11.43 -26.13 -21.08
N GLN A 69 -11.75 -27.35 -21.47
CA GLN A 69 -10.79 -28.45 -21.43
C GLN A 69 -9.85 -28.35 -22.63
N VAL A 70 -8.55 -28.21 -22.36
CA VAL A 70 -7.51 -28.00 -23.40
C VAL A 70 -6.65 -29.24 -23.62
N ALA A 71 -6.62 -30.16 -22.66
CA ALA A 71 -6.06 -31.51 -22.79
C ALA A 71 -6.75 -32.48 -21.81
N PRO A 72 -6.54 -33.81 -21.93
CA PRO A 72 -6.95 -34.74 -20.87
C PRO A 72 -6.42 -34.29 -19.51
N ASN A 73 -7.29 -34.27 -18.49
CA ASN A 73 -7.00 -33.80 -17.14
C ASN A 73 -6.53 -32.34 -16.99
N LEU A 74 -6.65 -31.50 -18.03
CA LEU A 74 -6.23 -30.10 -17.99
C LEU A 74 -7.37 -29.19 -18.44
N THR A 75 -7.89 -28.41 -17.49
CA THR A 75 -8.98 -27.46 -17.71
C THR A 75 -8.53 -26.05 -17.37
N VAL A 76 -8.82 -25.11 -18.27
CA VAL A 76 -8.59 -23.67 -18.07
C VAL A 76 -9.91 -23.02 -17.68
N TYR A 77 -9.89 -22.25 -16.60
CA TYR A 77 -10.96 -21.43 -16.08
C TYR A 77 -10.60 -19.96 -16.23
N GLN A 78 -11.49 -19.22 -16.85
CA GLN A 78 -11.39 -17.80 -17.04
C GLN A 78 -12.53 -17.14 -16.26
N PRO A 79 -12.23 -16.44 -15.16
CA PRO A 79 -13.23 -15.69 -14.41
C PRO A 79 -13.72 -14.46 -15.18
N HIS A 80 -15.00 -14.16 -15.07
CA HIS A 80 -15.64 -12.96 -15.60
C HIS A 80 -16.26 -12.22 -14.41
N THR A 81 -15.94 -10.92 -14.26
CA THR A 81 -16.29 -10.13 -13.07
C THR A 81 -16.65 -8.68 -13.46
N PRO A 82 -17.54 -7.99 -12.71
CA PRO A 82 -17.85 -6.57 -12.93
C PRO A 82 -16.77 -5.60 -12.44
N VAL A 83 -15.60 -6.10 -12.03
CA VAL A 83 -14.50 -5.28 -11.50
C VAL A 83 -13.53 -4.93 -12.62
N ALA A 84 -13.28 -3.63 -12.82
CA ALA A 84 -12.40 -3.11 -13.86
C ALA A 84 -10.90 -3.28 -13.54
N ALA A 85 -10.55 -3.53 -12.28
CA ALA A 85 -9.17 -3.75 -11.86
C ALA A 85 -8.59 -5.02 -12.50
N GLN A 86 -7.36 -4.92 -13.02
CA GLN A 86 -6.69 -6.00 -13.74
C GLN A 86 -6.09 -7.06 -12.79
N GLY A 87 -5.89 -8.27 -13.30
CA GLY A 87 -5.24 -9.35 -12.57
C GLY A 87 -5.97 -9.76 -11.29
N PHE A 88 -5.23 -10.32 -10.34
CA PHE A 88 -5.76 -10.71 -9.03
C PHE A 88 -5.72 -9.52 -8.03
N HIS A 89 -6.28 -8.38 -8.43
CA HIS A 89 -6.40 -7.18 -7.58
C HIS A 89 -7.31 -7.44 -6.37
N ASP A 90 -7.18 -6.63 -5.32
CA ASP A 90 -7.91 -6.81 -4.05
C ASP A 90 -9.43 -6.78 -4.25
N ASP A 91 -9.90 -5.89 -5.12
CA ASP A 91 -11.31 -5.78 -5.48
C ASP A 91 -11.86 -7.04 -6.19
N GLN A 92 -10.98 -7.83 -6.82
CA GLN A 92 -11.37 -9.09 -7.47
C GLN A 92 -11.53 -10.23 -6.46
N ILE A 93 -10.79 -10.21 -5.35
CA ILE A 93 -10.69 -11.34 -4.42
C ILE A 93 -12.06 -11.76 -3.83
N PRO A 94 -12.93 -10.86 -3.35
CA PRO A 94 -14.23 -11.24 -2.79
C PRO A 94 -15.16 -11.94 -3.78
N LEU A 95 -15.01 -11.68 -5.09
CA LEU A 95 -15.81 -12.29 -6.14
C LEU A 95 -15.19 -13.61 -6.63
N LEU A 96 -13.86 -13.68 -6.67
CA LEU A 96 -13.15 -14.88 -7.11
C LEU A 96 -13.23 -16.01 -6.08
N GLN A 97 -13.12 -15.71 -4.78
CA GLN A 97 -13.17 -16.73 -3.73
C GLN A 97 -14.38 -17.68 -3.81
N PRO A 98 -15.65 -17.21 -3.89
CA PRO A 98 -16.80 -18.09 -4.01
C PRO A 98 -16.83 -18.85 -5.34
N LEU A 99 -16.44 -18.22 -6.46
CA LEU A 99 -16.39 -18.88 -7.76
C LEU A 99 -15.38 -20.05 -7.79
N LEU A 100 -14.24 -19.88 -7.12
CA LEU A 100 -13.17 -20.86 -7.09
C LEU A 100 -13.41 -21.99 -6.08
N ALA A 101 -14.21 -21.74 -5.04
CA ALA A 101 -14.57 -22.75 -4.05
C ALA A 101 -15.29 -23.96 -4.69
N GLU A 102 -15.96 -23.77 -5.82
CA GLU A 102 -16.66 -24.83 -6.56
C GLU A 102 -15.72 -25.72 -7.41
N LEU A 103 -14.46 -25.31 -7.62
CA LEU A 103 -13.53 -26.01 -8.50
C LEU A 103 -12.83 -27.21 -7.85
N VAL A 104 -12.65 -27.14 -6.54
CA VAL A 104 -12.00 -28.19 -5.73
C VAL A 104 -13.07 -28.87 -4.90
N SER A 105 -13.09 -30.20 -4.89
CA SER A 105 -14.15 -30.92 -4.17
C SER A 105 -14.00 -30.75 -2.66
N ALA A 106 -15.12 -30.67 -1.94
CA ALA A 106 -15.08 -30.55 -0.48
C ALA A 106 -14.29 -31.72 0.15
N GLY A 107 -13.23 -31.40 0.90
CA GLY A 107 -12.34 -32.37 1.54
C GLY A 107 -11.14 -32.82 0.71
N GLU A 108 -10.96 -32.28 -0.51
CA GLU A 108 -9.73 -32.43 -1.30
C GLU A 108 -8.72 -31.35 -0.90
N ASP A 109 -7.48 -31.72 -0.57
CA ASP A 109 -6.39 -30.78 -0.31
C ASP A 109 -5.48 -30.68 -1.57
N PRO A 110 -5.68 -29.69 -2.47
CA PRO A 110 -4.96 -29.62 -3.75
C PRO A 110 -3.53 -29.11 -3.58
N ILE A 111 -2.72 -29.24 -4.64
CA ILE A 111 -1.48 -28.48 -4.78
C ILE A 111 -1.86 -27.11 -5.37
N ALA A 112 -1.54 -26.01 -4.69
CA ALA A 112 -1.70 -24.67 -5.25
C ALA A 112 -0.41 -24.21 -5.92
N TRP A 113 -0.49 -23.81 -7.19
CA TRP A 113 0.64 -23.36 -7.99
C TRP A 113 0.46 -21.91 -8.42
N CYS A 114 1.27 -21.01 -7.90
CA CYS A 114 1.21 -19.58 -8.21
C CYS A 114 2.29 -19.20 -9.23
N TYR A 115 1.89 -18.59 -10.35
CA TYR A 115 2.79 -17.85 -11.25
C TYR A 115 2.84 -16.35 -10.93
N THR A 116 2.01 -15.88 -9.99
CA THR A 116 1.96 -14.47 -9.59
C THR A 116 1.72 -14.35 -8.08
N PRO A 117 2.46 -13.48 -7.37
CA PRO A 117 2.19 -13.20 -5.97
C PRO A 117 0.81 -12.60 -5.71
N MET A 118 0.20 -11.98 -6.73
CA MET A 118 -1.10 -11.34 -6.59
C MET A 118 -2.21 -12.34 -6.24
N ALA A 119 -2.05 -13.62 -6.57
CA ALA A 119 -3.01 -14.67 -6.24
C ALA A 119 -2.93 -15.18 -4.79
N LEU A 120 -1.97 -14.70 -3.98
CA LEU A 120 -1.78 -15.12 -2.59
C LEU A 120 -3.08 -15.15 -1.75
N PRO A 121 -3.99 -14.15 -1.82
CA PRO A 121 -5.23 -14.18 -1.06
C PRO A 121 -6.20 -15.32 -1.46
N LEU A 122 -6.10 -15.84 -2.69
CA LEU A 122 -6.94 -16.94 -3.19
C LEU A 122 -6.52 -18.30 -2.62
N LEU A 123 -5.32 -18.42 -2.05
CA LEU A 123 -4.90 -19.64 -1.37
C LEU A 123 -5.81 -19.98 -0.18
N GLN A 124 -6.47 -18.97 0.41
CA GLN A 124 -7.39 -19.15 1.53
C GLN A 124 -8.64 -19.96 1.17
N SER A 125 -9.12 -19.88 -0.07
CA SER A 125 -10.36 -20.54 -0.49
C SER A 125 -10.16 -21.96 -1.01
N VAL A 126 -8.91 -22.38 -1.25
CA VAL A 126 -8.60 -23.68 -1.88
C VAL A 126 -7.84 -24.64 -0.97
N HIS A 127 -7.51 -24.24 0.26
CA HIS A 127 -6.90 -25.08 1.30
C HIS A 127 -5.79 -26.03 0.82
N PRO A 128 -4.70 -25.51 0.24
CA PRO A 128 -3.72 -26.37 -0.42
C PRO A 128 -2.89 -27.19 0.56
N ARG A 129 -2.58 -28.43 0.17
CA ARG A 129 -1.60 -29.31 0.85
C ARG A 129 -0.16 -28.85 0.61
N VAL A 130 0.11 -28.31 -0.58
CA VAL A 130 1.42 -27.85 -1.02
C VAL A 130 1.26 -26.53 -1.76
N VAL A 131 2.07 -25.53 -1.43
CA VAL A 131 2.13 -24.24 -2.12
C VAL A 131 3.40 -24.15 -2.98
N VAL A 132 3.22 -24.10 -4.29
CA VAL A 132 4.28 -23.90 -5.28
C VAL A 132 4.28 -22.44 -5.71
N TYR A 133 5.44 -21.80 -5.69
CA TYR A 133 5.65 -20.52 -6.36
C TYR A 133 6.63 -20.69 -7.53
N ASP A 134 6.15 -20.61 -8.78
CA ASP A 134 7.00 -20.64 -9.97
C ASP A 134 7.28 -19.20 -10.43
N CYS A 135 8.39 -18.66 -9.92
CA CYS A 135 8.91 -17.34 -10.21
C CYS A 135 9.63 -17.37 -11.58
N MET A 136 8.87 -17.14 -12.65
CA MET A 136 9.40 -17.13 -14.02
C MET A 136 9.98 -15.77 -14.44
N ASP A 137 9.44 -14.69 -13.90
CA ASP A 137 9.82 -13.30 -14.21
C ASP A 137 9.82 -12.46 -12.92
N GLU A 138 10.63 -11.40 -12.89
CA GLU A 138 10.58 -10.39 -11.82
C GLU A 138 9.42 -9.42 -12.08
N LEU A 139 8.20 -9.86 -11.74
CA LEU A 139 6.97 -9.10 -12.01
C LEU A 139 6.97 -7.69 -11.37
N SER A 140 7.73 -7.49 -10.30
CA SER A 140 7.87 -6.18 -9.64
C SER A 140 8.65 -5.16 -10.48
N ALA A 141 9.43 -5.61 -11.47
CA ALA A 141 10.25 -4.77 -12.34
C ALA A 141 9.52 -4.32 -13.63
N PHE A 142 8.28 -4.76 -13.86
CA PHE A 142 7.47 -4.34 -15.00
C PHE A 142 6.90 -2.93 -14.78
N ARG A 143 6.65 -2.20 -15.88
CA ARG A 143 5.99 -0.89 -15.79
C ARG A 143 4.60 -1.05 -15.18
N ASN A 144 4.25 -0.13 -14.28
CA ASN A 144 2.96 -0.10 -13.57
C ASN A 144 2.65 -1.35 -12.73
N ALA A 145 3.68 -2.04 -12.20
CA ALA A 145 3.48 -3.14 -11.27
C ALA A 145 2.64 -2.69 -10.04
N PRO A 146 1.66 -3.49 -9.58
CA PRO A 146 0.86 -3.16 -8.40
C PRO A 146 1.73 -2.94 -7.16
N LYS A 147 1.41 -1.91 -6.36
CA LYS A 147 2.18 -1.55 -5.15
C LYS A 147 2.30 -2.72 -4.15
N GLN A 148 1.27 -3.57 -4.07
CA GLN A 148 1.21 -4.72 -3.17
C GLN A 148 2.06 -5.91 -3.63
N LEU A 149 2.56 -5.92 -4.88
CA LEU A 149 3.19 -7.08 -5.48
C LEU A 149 4.46 -7.51 -4.72
N LEU A 150 5.31 -6.56 -4.32
CA LEU A 150 6.55 -6.85 -3.57
C LEU A 150 6.27 -7.42 -2.17
N GLN A 151 5.27 -6.87 -1.48
CA GLN A 151 4.82 -7.36 -0.17
C GLN A 151 4.28 -8.78 -0.29
N ARG A 152 3.44 -9.04 -1.30
CA ARG A 152 2.89 -10.36 -1.57
C ARG A 152 3.93 -11.37 -2.01
N GLU A 153 4.93 -10.95 -2.78
CA GLU A 153 6.02 -11.83 -3.18
C GLU A 153 6.79 -12.30 -1.96
N THR A 154 7.11 -11.38 -1.05
CA THR A 154 7.79 -11.71 0.21
C THR A 154 6.96 -12.68 1.04
N ALA A 155 5.65 -12.44 1.17
CA ALA A 155 4.75 -13.34 1.89
C ALA A 155 4.63 -14.72 1.22
N LEU A 156 4.52 -14.77 -0.11
CA LEU A 156 4.42 -16.01 -0.87
C LEU A 156 5.73 -16.80 -0.81
N LEU A 157 6.90 -16.17 -0.88
CA LEU A 157 8.19 -16.84 -0.69
C LEU A 157 8.32 -17.46 0.70
N ASN A 158 7.81 -16.80 1.74
CA ASN A 158 7.79 -17.33 3.11
C ASN A 158 6.76 -18.45 3.31
N LEU A 159 5.69 -18.45 2.52
CA LEU A 159 4.62 -19.45 2.59
C LEU A 159 4.90 -20.68 1.72
N ALA A 160 5.56 -20.49 0.58
CA ALA A 160 5.75 -21.52 -0.43
C ALA A 160 6.59 -22.69 0.12
N ASP A 161 6.04 -23.87 -0.08
CA ASP A 161 6.69 -25.15 0.18
C ASP A 161 7.87 -25.37 -0.76
N VAL A 162 7.70 -24.97 -2.02
CA VAL A 162 8.72 -25.06 -3.06
C VAL A 162 8.66 -23.84 -3.95
N VAL A 163 9.84 -23.29 -4.23
CA VAL A 163 9.99 -22.18 -5.17
C VAL A 163 10.75 -22.68 -6.39
N PHE A 164 10.16 -22.51 -7.56
CA PHE A 164 10.83 -22.73 -8.84
C PHE A 164 11.21 -21.38 -9.44
N THR A 165 12.36 -21.32 -10.09
CA THR A 165 12.84 -20.12 -10.78
C THR A 165 13.11 -20.42 -12.25
N GLY A 166 12.75 -19.49 -13.12
CA GLY A 166 12.87 -19.64 -14.59
C GLY A 166 14.28 -19.46 -15.15
N GLY A 167 15.25 -19.01 -14.35
CA GLY A 167 16.62 -18.79 -14.77
C GLY A 167 17.60 -18.62 -13.60
N PRO A 168 18.92 -18.76 -13.86
CA PRO A 168 19.96 -18.64 -12.83
C PRO A 168 19.95 -17.29 -12.10
N SER A 169 19.70 -16.18 -12.79
CA SER A 169 19.67 -14.85 -12.17
C SER A 169 18.54 -14.70 -11.15
N LEU A 170 17.33 -15.22 -11.45
CA LEU A 170 16.22 -15.29 -10.50
C LEU A 170 16.55 -16.24 -9.35
N TYR A 171 17.15 -17.39 -9.62
CA TYR A 171 17.58 -18.30 -8.57
C TYR A 171 18.54 -17.64 -7.58
N GLU A 172 19.59 -16.97 -8.08
CA GLU A 172 20.54 -16.21 -7.28
C GLU A 172 19.84 -15.14 -6.42
N ALA A 173 18.82 -14.46 -6.97
CA ALA A 173 18.07 -13.42 -6.27
C ALA A 173 17.08 -13.95 -5.19
N LYS A 174 16.59 -15.19 -5.32
CA LYS A 174 15.51 -15.72 -4.45
C LYS A 174 15.96 -16.83 -3.50
N ARG A 175 17.09 -17.51 -3.75
CA ARG A 175 17.53 -18.69 -2.97
C ARG A 175 17.70 -18.43 -1.46
N ASP A 176 18.05 -17.21 -1.06
CA ASP A 176 18.26 -16.86 0.35
C ASP A 176 16.94 -16.44 1.05
N ARG A 177 15.83 -16.38 0.30
CA ARG A 177 14.49 -16.00 0.79
C ARG A 177 13.58 -17.21 1.00
N ASN A 178 13.91 -18.39 0.47
CA ASN A 178 13.21 -19.64 0.74
C ASN A 178 14.20 -20.83 0.70
N PRO A 179 14.23 -21.69 1.74
CA PRO A 179 15.21 -22.78 1.86
C PRO A 179 15.04 -23.90 0.82
N ASN A 180 13.91 -23.96 0.12
CA ASN A 180 13.60 -24.96 -0.90
C ASN A 180 13.36 -24.30 -2.27
N THR A 181 14.32 -23.48 -2.68
CA THR A 181 14.33 -22.85 -3.99
C THR A 181 15.14 -23.69 -4.98
N HIS A 182 14.59 -23.92 -6.17
CA HIS A 182 15.22 -24.70 -7.25
C HIS A 182 15.26 -23.93 -8.55
N CYS A 183 16.39 -24.04 -9.26
CA CYS A 183 16.56 -23.43 -10.57
C CYS A 183 16.16 -24.42 -11.66
N PHE A 184 15.09 -24.11 -12.38
CA PHE A 184 14.66 -24.86 -13.57
C PHE A 184 14.67 -23.91 -14.77
N PRO A 185 15.82 -23.75 -15.44
CA PRO A 185 15.91 -22.88 -16.61
C PRO A 185 15.00 -23.38 -17.75
N SER A 186 14.80 -22.51 -18.73
CA SER A 186 14.04 -22.80 -19.95
C SER A 186 14.50 -24.08 -20.66
N SER A 187 13.56 -24.81 -21.25
CA SER A 187 13.78 -25.99 -22.09
C SER A 187 13.27 -25.75 -23.52
N VAL A 188 13.51 -26.70 -24.43
CA VAL A 188 13.05 -26.64 -25.83
C VAL A 188 12.41 -27.96 -26.26
N ASP A 189 11.45 -27.87 -27.19
CA ASP A 189 10.97 -29.01 -27.97
C ASP A 189 11.81 -29.15 -29.25
N VAL A 190 12.86 -29.98 -29.16
CA VAL A 190 13.81 -30.16 -30.26
C VAL A 190 13.12 -30.75 -31.51
N ALA A 191 12.19 -31.69 -31.32
CA ALA A 191 11.47 -32.30 -32.44
C ALA A 191 10.60 -31.26 -33.18
N HIS A 192 10.00 -30.33 -32.44
CA HIS A 192 9.24 -29.24 -33.02
C HIS A 192 10.10 -28.29 -33.85
N PHE A 193 11.16 -27.72 -33.26
CA PHE A 193 11.94 -26.65 -33.90
C PHE A 193 12.94 -27.16 -34.95
N SER A 194 13.38 -28.42 -34.89
CA SER A 194 14.21 -29.04 -35.93
C SER A 194 13.51 -29.17 -37.29
N GLN A 195 12.19 -29.01 -37.35
CA GLN A 195 11.47 -28.88 -38.63
C GLN A 195 11.96 -27.70 -39.47
N ALA A 196 12.53 -26.66 -38.86
CA ALA A 196 13.12 -25.52 -39.56
C ALA A 196 14.34 -25.90 -40.43
N LEU A 197 14.95 -27.06 -40.19
CA LEU A 197 16.03 -27.59 -41.03
C LEU A 197 15.55 -27.92 -42.44
N GLU A 198 14.26 -28.22 -42.61
CA GLU A 198 13.62 -28.34 -43.91
C GLU A 198 13.34 -26.95 -44.48
N ARG A 199 14.37 -26.34 -45.08
CA ARG A 199 14.33 -24.97 -45.64
C ARG A 199 13.25 -24.74 -46.71
N ALA A 200 12.62 -25.79 -47.24
CA ALA A 200 11.48 -25.69 -48.15
C ALA A 200 10.16 -25.34 -47.43
N ARG A 201 10.05 -25.55 -46.11
CA ARG A 201 8.87 -25.24 -45.29
C ARG A 201 8.79 -23.78 -44.87
N VAL A 202 9.07 -22.86 -45.79
CA VAL A 202 9.02 -21.42 -45.50
C VAL A 202 7.57 -20.99 -45.30
N HIS A 203 7.32 -20.21 -44.25
CA HIS A 203 6.01 -19.62 -44.02
C HIS A 203 5.58 -18.75 -45.23
N PRO A 204 4.33 -18.86 -45.75
CA PRO A 204 3.89 -18.13 -46.93
C PRO A 204 4.08 -16.62 -46.86
N SER A 205 3.95 -16.01 -45.68
CA SER A 205 4.14 -14.57 -45.49
C SER A 205 5.57 -14.09 -45.74
N GLN A 206 6.56 -15.00 -45.76
CA GLN A 206 7.97 -14.68 -46.03
C GLN A 206 8.42 -15.07 -47.44
N ALA A 207 7.59 -15.76 -48.22
CA ALA A 207 7.98 -16.31 -49.52
C ALA A 207 8.44 -15.23 -50.52
N GLY A 208 7.85 -14.03 -50.46
CA GLY A 208 8.18 -12.90 -51.35
C GLY A 208 9.30 -11.97 -50.86
N LEU A 209 9.87 -12.20 -49.67
CA LEU A 209 10.90 -11.32 -49.12
C LEU A 209 12.28 -11.61 -49.72
N ALA A 210 13.11 -10.59 -49.90
CA ALA A 210 14.51 -10.77 -50.30
C ALA A 210 15.33 -11.49 -49.20
N THR A 211 16.55 -11.90 -49.53
CA THR A 211 17.56 -12.36 -48.56
C THR A 211 18.67 -11.30 -48.44
N PRO A 212 19.36 -11.18 -47.29
CA PRO A 212 19.24 -12.02 -46.09
C PRO A 212 18.06 -11.62 -45.18
N ARG A 213 17.55 -12.60 -44.40
CA ARG A 213 16.43 -12.43 -43.47
C ARG A 213 16.89 -12.64 -42.04
N LEU A 214 16.71 -11.61 -41.21
CA LEU A 214 17.09 -11.60 -39.81
C LEU A 214 15.83 -11.52 -38.97
N GLY A 215 15.59 -12.48 -38.09
CA GLY A 215 14.27 -12.65 -37.48
C GLY A 215 14.27 -12.71 -35.96
N PHE A 216 13.19 -12.25 -35.36
CA PHE A 216 12.86 -12.43 -33.96
C PHE A 216 11.43 -12.92 -33.85
N PHE A 217 11.18 -13.86 -32.93
CA PHE A 217 9.81 -14.11 -32.48
C PHE A 217 9.66 -14.00 -30.96
N GLY A 218 8.53 -13.47 -30.53
CA GLY A 218 8.22 -13.22 -29.13
C GLY A 218 7.29 -12.03 -28.95
N VAL A 219 6.90 -11.76 -27.71
CA VAL A 219 6.09 -10.58 -27.38
C VAL A 219 6.91 -9.31 -27.63
N ILE A 220 6.35 -8.36 -28.37
CA ILE A 220 6.93 -7.04 -28.63
C ILE A 220 6.32 -6.07 -27.61
N ASP A 221 7.02 -5.84 -26.51
CA ASP A 221 6.64 -4.96 -25.40
C ASP A 221 7.84 -4.12 -24.92
N GLU A 222 7.77 -3.56 -23.71
CA GLU A 222 8.84 -2.75 -23.09
C GLU A 222 10.21 -3.44 -22.96
N ARG A 223 10.27 -4.76 -23.15
CA ARG A 223 11.51 -5.55 -23.16
C ARG A 223 12.18 -5.56 -24.53
N PHE A 224 11.48 -5.20 -25.60
CA PHE A 224 12.00 -5.20 -26.96
C PHE A 224 12.66 -3.85 -27.29
N ASP A 225 13.88 -3.88 -27.82
CA ASP A 225 14.65 -2.68 -28.17
C ASP A 225 14.29 -2.18 -29.58
N THR A 226 13.29 -1.29 -29.65
CA THR A 226 12.85 -0.70 -30.91
C THR A 226 13.89 0.22 -31.54
N ASP A 227 14.72 0.87 -30.72
CA ASP A 227 15.75 1.79 -31.21
C ASP A 227 16.92 1.01 -31.83
N LEU A 228 17.30 -0.12 -31.21
CA LEU A 228 18.24 -1.06 -31.80
C LEU A 228 17.73 -1.64 -33.11
N LEU A 229 16.46 -2.07 -33.17
CA LEU A 229 15.85 -2.55 -34.41
C LEU A 229 15.93 -1.50 -35.51
N LYS A 230 15.61 -0.24 -35.19
CA LYS A 230 15.72 0.87 -36.12
C LYS A 230 17.16 1.09 -36.59
N ALA A 231 18.13 1.08 -35.68
CA ALA A 231 19.53 1.27 -36.01
C ALA A 231 20.06 0.19 -36.98
N VAL A 232 19.66 -1.07 -36.77
CA VAL A 232 19.99 -2.18 -37.70
C VAL A 232 19.34 -1.95 -39.07
N ALA A 233 18.07 -1.57 -39.09
CA ALA A 233 17.32 -1.31 -40.32
C ALA A 233 17.91 -0.17 -41.16
N ASP A 234 18.34 0.91 -40.49
CA ASP A 234 18.97 2.08 -41.12
C ASP A 234 20.37 1.76 -41.68
N ALA A 235 21.14 0.92 -40.97
CA ALA A 235 22.50 0.55 -41.36
C ALA A 235 22.55 -0.39 -42.58
N HIS A 236 21.59 -1.31 -42.68
CA HIS A 236 21.49 -2.30 -43.77
C HIS A 236 20.10 -2.35 -44.39
N PRO A 237 19.76 -1.42 -45.30
CA PRO A 237 18.46 -1.39 -45.99
C PRO A 237 18.16 -2.65 -46.82
N GLU A 238 19.18 -3.43 -47.18
CA GLU A 238 19.07 -4.68 -47.91
C GLU A 238 18.62 -5.86 -47.04
N TRP A 239 18.87 -5.82 -45.72
CA TRP A 239 18.45 -6.88 -44.79
C TRP A 239 16.95 -6.83 -44.54
N GLN A 240 16.29 -7.98 -44.54
CA GLN A 240 14.87 -8.10 -44.23
C GLN A 240 14.68 -8.48 -42.76
N LEU A 241 14.22 -7.54 -41.94
CA LEU A 241 14.02 -7.71 -40.49
C LEU A 241 12.62 -8.23 -40.20
N VAL A 242 12.50 -9.49 -39.77
CA VAL A 242 11.20 -10.19 -39.63
C VAL A 242 10.81 -10.34 -38.16
N MET A 243 9.81 -9.57 -37.72
CA MET A 243 9.34 -9.52 -36.33
C MET A 243 8.02 -10.28 -36.19
N VAL A 244 8.03 -11.41 -35.50
CA VAL A 244 6.86 -12.31 -35.34
C VAL A 244 6.38 -12.30 -33.90
N GLY A 245 5.20 -11.76 -33.66
CA GLY A 245 4.57 -11.77 -32.36
C GLY A 245 3.61 -10.60 -32.12
N PRO A 246 2.83 -10.67 -31.03
CA PRO A 246 1.90 -9.63 -30.66
C PRO A 246 2.62 -8.39 -30.12
N VAL A 247 2.11 -7.21 -30.47
CA VAL A 247 2.52 -5.92 -29.90
C VAL A 247 1.59 -5.60 -28.73
N VAL A 248 2.13 -5.52 -27.51
CA VAL A 248 1.35 -5.28 -26.29
C VAL A 248 2.10 -4.34 -25.34
N LYS A 249 1.38 -3.67 -24.44
CA LYS A 249 1.92 -2.75 -23.41
C LYS A 249 2.65 -1.50 -23.94
N ILE A 250 2.93 -1.43 -25.24
CA ILE A 250 3.48 -0.27 -25.94
C ILE A 250 2.51 0.19 -27.03
N ASP A 251 2.60 1.47 -27.42
CA ASP A 251 1.82 2.01 -28.53
C ASP A 251 2.35 1.46 -29.87
N PRO A 252 1.55 0.72 -30.66
CA PRO A 252 1.98 0.24 -31.98
C PRO A 252 2.44 1.37 -32.92
N ALA A 253 1.95 2.59 -32.73
CA ALA A 253 2.38 3.74 -33.54
C ALA A 253 3.84 4.16 -33.28
N SER A 254 4.41 3.77 -32.14
CA SER A 254 5.80 4.04 -31.76
C SER A 254 6.82 3.12 -32.46
N LEU A 255 6.36 2.04 -33.11
CA LEU A 255 7.23 1.09 -33.78
C LEU A 255 7.94 1.71 -35.00
N PRO A 256 9.23 1.38 -35.24
CA PRO A 256 9.95 1.80 -36.44
C PRO A 256 9.24 1.37 -37.72
N LYS A 257 9.16 2.28 -38.71
CA LYS A 257 8.41 2.10 -39.97
C LYS A 257 9.29 1.96 -41.22
N ASN A 258 10.56 1.56 -41.04
CA ASN A 258 11.48 1.34 -42.15
C ASN A 258 10.92 0.28 -43.12
N GLY A 259 11.12 0.48 -44.43
CA GLY A 259 10.54 -0.40 -45.46
C GLY A 259 11.07 -1.83 -45.49
N ASN A 260 12.15 -2.11 -44.76
CA ASN A 260 12.77 -3.42 -44.61
C ASN A 260 12.46 -4.10 -43.26
N ILE A 261 11.56 -3.53 -42.45
CA ILE A 261 11.04 -4.14 -41.22
C ILE A 261 9.64 -4.70 -41.49
N HIS A 262 9.43 -5.98 -41.14
CA HIS A 262 8.21 -6.72 -41.40
C HIS A 262 7.61 -7.24 -40.10
N TYR A 263 6.54 -6.59 -39.62
CA TYR A 263 5.77 -7.05 -38.46
C TYR A 263 4.70 -8.06 -38.90
N MET A 264 4.89 -9.32 -38.54
CA MET A 264 4.05 -10.45 -38.98
C MET A 264 2.81 -10.66 -38.11
N GLY A 265 2.74 -10.01 -36.95
CA GLY A 265 1.71 -10.23 -35.94
C GLY A 265 1.91 -11.55 -35.19
N GLN A 266 0.91 -11.91 -34.38
CA GLN A 266 0.91 -13.14 -33.60
C GLN A 266 0.82 -14.36 -34.52
N ALA A 267 1.74 -15.32 -34.35
CA ALA A 267 1.74 -16.62 -35.02
C ALA A 267 1.51 -17.73 -33.98
N SER A 268 0.96 -18.87 -34.41
CA SER A 268 0.80 -20.02 -33.53
C SER A 268 2.16 -20.67 -33.21
N TYR A 269 2.21 -21.47 -32.15
CA TYR A 269 3.43 -22.21 -31.80
C TYR A 269 3.83 -23.17 -32.92
N GLU A 270 2.85 -23.78 -33.59
CA GLU A 270 3.01 -24.72 -34.70
C GLU A 270 3.66 -24.07 -35.93
N GLU A 271 3.42 -22.77 -36.15
CA GLU A 271 3.92 -22.03 -37.31
C GLU A 271 5.38 -21.57 -37.13
N LEU A 272 5.88 -21.41 -35.90
CA LEU A 272 7.20 -20.83 -35.63
C LEU A 272 8.38 -21.50 -36.37
N PRO A 273 8.46 -22.85 -36.51
CA PRO A 273 9.53 -23.48 -37.27
C PRO A 273 9.53 -23.08 -38.76
N SER A 274 8.35 -22.85 -39.35
CA SER A 274 8.24 -22.40 -40.74
C SER A 274 8.74 -20.96 -40.94
N TYR A 275 8.71 -20.15 -39.88
CA TYR A 275 9.33 -18.84 -39.91
C TYR A 275 10.85 -18.94 -39.89
N LEU A 276 11.40 -19.74 -38.96
CA LEU A 276 12.83 -19.99 -38.81
C LEU A 276 13.46 -20.59 -40.07
N ALA A 277 12.73 -21.46 -40.79
CA ALA A 277 13.21 -22.07 -42.03
C ALA A 277 13.70 -21.03 -43.05
N ALA A 278 13.11 -19.83 -43.05
CA ALA A 278 13.46 -18.72 -43.93
C ALA A 278 14.57 -17.80 -43.40
N TRP A 279 14.99 -17.91 -42.14
CA TRP A 279 15.93 -16.96 -41.54
C TRP A 279 17.38 -17.38 -41.73
N ASP A 280 18.24 -16.38 -41.86
CA ASP A 280 19.69 -16.52 -41.95
C ASP A 280 20.37 -16.28 -40.59
N VAL A 281 19.81 -15.38 -39.78
CA VAL A 281 20.27 -15.06 -38.42
C VAL A 281 19.06 -14.82 -37.51
N CYS A 282 19.09 -15.36 -36.31
CA CYS A 282 18.09 -15.13 -35.28
C CYS A 282 18.53 -14.03 -34.32
N LEU A 283 17.63 -13.11 -34.01
CA LEU A 283 17.88 -11.94 -33.18
C LEU A 283 17.24 -12.09 -31.79
N LEU A 284 17.92 -11.57 -30.78
CA LEU A 284 17.40 -11.32 -29.43
C LEU A 284 17.68 -9.86 -29.03
N PRO A 285 16.95 -8.89 -29.62
CA PRO A 285 17.16 -7.47 -29.42
C PRO A 285 16.42 -6.99 -28.16
N PHE A 286 16.82 -7.48 -26.98
CA PHE A 286 16.19 -7.06 -25.73
C PHE A 286 16.77 -5.73 -25.25
N ALA A 287 15.90 -4.80 -24.84
CA ALA A 287 16.28 -3.54 -24.22
C ALA A 287 16.92 -3.84 -22.85
N LEU A 288 18.05 -3.21 -22.52
CA LEU A 288 18.73 -3.42 -21.24
C LEU A 288 18.14 -2.50 -20.17
N ASN A 289 17.11 -2.98 -19.46
CA ASN A 289 16.39 -2.24 -18.42
C ASN A 289 16.00 -3.17 -17.24
N GLU A 290 15.33 -2.64 -16.22
CA GLU A 290 14.98 -3.45 -15.03
C GLU A 290 14.12 -4.67 -15.37
N SER A 291 13.23 -4.59 -16.37
CA SER A 291 12.35 -5.70 -16.78
C SER A 291 13.07 -6.84 -17.50
N THR A 292 14.27 -6.61 -18.04
CA THR A 292 15.09 -7.63 -18.72
C THR A 292 16.29 -8.09 -17.90
N LYS A 293 16.49 -7.53 -16.70
CA LYS A 293 17.61 -7.86 -15.82
C LYS A 293 17.65 -9.35 -15.42
N PHE A 294 16.47 -9.96 -15.28
CA PHE A 294 16.29 -11.32 -14.78
C PHE A 294 15.65 -12.28 -15.80
N ILE A 295 15.63 -11.92 -17.09
CA ILE A 295 14.99 -12.77 -18.11
C ILE A 295 15.91 -13.91 -18.55
N SER A 296 15.31 -15.08 -18.79
CA SER A 296 15.95 -16.28 -19.30
C SER A 296 15.22 -16.75 -20.57
N PRO A 297 15.57 -16.20 -21.75
CA PRO A 297 14.77 -16.36 -22.96
C PRO A 297 14.82 -17.78 -23.53
N THR A 298 13.65 -18.44 -23.66
CA THR A 298 13.54 -19.77 -24.29
C THR A 298 14.06 -19.78 -25.74
N LYS A 299 13.96 -18.62 -26.41
CA LYS A 299 14.33 -18.41 -27.82
C LYS A 299 15.75 -18.85 -28.16
N VAL A 300 16.69 -18.72 -27.22
CA VAL A 300 18.06 -19.19 -27.44
C VAL A 300 18.05 -20.67 -27.82
N LEU A 301 17.36 -21.51 -27.04
CA LEU A 301 17.31 -22.95 -27.27
C LEU A 301 16.45 -23.31 -28.49
N GLU A 302 15.36 -22.55 -28.74
CA GLU A 302 14.50 -22.71 -29.92
C GLU A 302 15.29 -22.45 -31.22
N TYR A 303 16.15 -21.42 -31.23
CA TYR A 303 17.03 -21.11 -32.35
C TYR A 303 18.19 -22.10 -32.50
N MET A 304 18.74 -22.60 -31.39
CA MET A 304 19.75 -23.67 -31.40
C MET A 304 19.19 -24.97 -32.00
N ALA A 305 17.94 -25.32 -31.68
CA ALA A 305 17.26 -26.48 -32.26
C ALA A 305 17.01 -26.34 -33.78
N ALA A 306 16.94 -25.10 -34.28
CA ALA A 306 16.87 -24.79 -35.70
C ALA A 306 18.24 -24.61 -36.37
N GLU A 307 19.34 -24.76 -35.62
CA GLU A 307 20.73 -24.68 -36.10
C GLU A 307 21.07 -23.35 -36.79
N LEU A 308 20.55 -22.24 -36.23
CA LEU A 308 20.73 -20.90 -36.79
C LEU A 308 21.67 -20.04 -35.93
N PRO A 309 22.53 -19.20 -36.55
CA PRO A 309 23.31 -18.20 -35.83
C PRO A 309 22.42 -17.27 -34.99
N ILE A 310 22.85 -16.95 -33.77
CA ILE A 310 22.09 -16.13 -32.82
C ILE A 310 22.89 -14.89 -32.44
N VAL A 311 22.27 -13.72 -32.54
CA VAL A 311 22.82 -12.45 -32.06
C VAL A 311 21.91 -11.91 -30.97
N SER A 312 22.49 -11.62 -29.80
CA SER A 312 21.76 -11.17 -28.62
C SER A 312 22.36 -9.91 -28.04
N THR A 313 21.52 -9.04 -27.49
CA THR A 313 21.99 -8.06 -26.49
C THR A 313 22.49 -8.81 -25.24
N ALA A 314 23.26 -8.11 -24.41
CA ALA A 314 23.96 -8.69 -23.26
C ALA A 314 23.05 -9.03 -22.06
N ILE A 315 22.05 -9.88 -22.27
CA ILE A 315 21.22 -10.47 -21.22
C ILE A 315 22.04 -11.45 -20.38
N THR A 316 22.04 -11.27 -19.05
CA THR A 316 22.85 -12.06 -18.10
C THR A 316 22.71 -13.56 -18.31
N ASP A 317 21.47 -14.05 -18.42
CA ASP A 317 21.16 -15.48 -18.57
C ASP A 317 21.29 -15.99 -20.01
N VAL A 318 21.78 -15.14 -20.94
CA VAL A 318 22.29 -15.56 -22.25
C VAL A 318 23.82 -15.55 -22.24
N VAL A 319 24.42 -14.48 -21.71
CA VAL A 319 25.88 -14.28 -21.66
C VAL A 319 26.56 -15.40 -20.87
N LYS A 320 26.10 -15.68 -19.65
CA LYS A 320 26.74 -16.67 -18.75
C LYS A 320 26.70 -18.10 -19.33
N PRO A 321 25.53 -18.66 -19.73
CA PRO A 321 25.47 -20.05 -20.19
C PRO A 321 25.82 -20.26 -21.68
N TYR A 322 25.60 -19.24 -22.53
CA TYR A 322 25.64 -19.43 -23.99
C TYR A 322 26.59 -18.49 -24.73
N GLY A 323 27.34 -17.61 -24.03
CA GLY A 323 28.22 -16.62 -24.67
C GLY A 323 29.36 -17.19 -25.52
N GLY A 324 29.64 -18.50 -25.44
CA GLY A 324 30.57 -19.19 -26.35
C GLY A 324 29.95 -19.60 -27.69
N ILE A 325 28.62 -19.61 -27.79
CA ILE A 325 27.86 -20.05 -28.98
C ILE A 325 27.05 -18.87 -29.57
N VAL A 326 26.48 -18.03 -28.71
CA VAL A 326 25.68 -16.86 -29.08
C VAL A 326 26.57 -15.63 -29.18
N SER A 327 26.48 -14.88 -30.28
CA SER A 327 27.18 -13.60 -30.41
C SER A 327 26.53 -12.55 -29.50
N ILE A 328 27.30 -12.03 -28.54
CA ILE A 328 26.84 -11.05 -27.56
C ILE A 328 27.29 -9.65 -27.96
N ALA A 329 26.34 -8.73 -28.08
CA ALA A 329 26.60 -7.32 -28.33
C ALA A 329 26.17 -6.42 -27.16
N ARG A 330 26.99 -5.40 -26.86
CA ARG A 330 26.74 -4.40 -25.80
C ARG A 330 26.40 -3.02 -26.35
N SER A 331 26.42 -2.85 -27.67
CA SER A 331 26.05 -1.60 -28.34
C SER A 331 25.39 -1.88 -29.70
N PRO A 332 24.62 -0.95 -30.27
CA PRO A 332 24.04 -1.11 -31.60
C PRO A 332 25.08 -1.41 -32.67
N ARG A 333 26.26 -0.78 -32.58
CA ARG A 333 27.37 -1.02 -33.50
C ARG A 333 27.91 -2.45 -33.40
N GLU A 334 28.10 -2.95 -32.18
CA GLU A 334 28.52 -4.35 -31.96
C GLU A 334 27.46 -5.33 -32.45
N PHE A 335 26.17 -5.00 -32.27
CA PHE A 335 25.06 -5.85 -32.69
C PHE A 335 25.00 -5.98 -34.21
N ILE A 336 25.14 -4.86 -34.93
CA ILE A 336 25.24 -4.85 -36.40
C ILE A 336 26.45 -5.66 -36.86
N ALA A 337 27.63 -5.42 -36.28
CA ALA A 337 28.84 -6.16 -36.63
C ALA A 337 28.72 -7.68 -36.36
N ALA A 338 28.02 -8.07 -35.30
CA ALA A 338 27.75 -9.47 -35.00
C ALA A 338 26.79 -10.11 -36.02
N CYS A 339 25.80 -9.35 -36.53
CA CYS A 339 24.95 -9.80 -37.64
C CYS A 339 25.75 -9.95 -38.95
N GLU A 340 26.63 -9.00 -39.27
CA GLU A 340 27.52 -9.09 -40.43
C GLU A 340 28.42 -10.33 -40.37
N ASP A 341 29.04 -10.60 -39.20
CA ASP A 341 29.87 -11.78 -38.97
C ASP A 341 29.06 -13.09 -39.08
N ALA A 342 27.82 -13.10 -38.58
CA ALA A 342 26.93 -14.25 -38.69
C ALA A 342 26.53 -14.56 -40.14
N LEU A 343 26.30 -13.54 -40.96
CA LEU A 343 26.01 -13.68 -42.39
C LEU A 343 27.23 -14.09 -43.21
N ALA A 344 28.42 -13.61 -42.84
CA ALA A 344 29.70 -13.93 -43.50
C ALA A 344 30.36 -15.22 -42.98
N MET A 345 29.69 -15.96 -42.08
CA MET A 345 30.26 -17.11 -41.38
C MET A 345 30.68 -18.22 -42.35
N SER A 346 31.94 -18.66 -42.23
CA SER A 346 32.45 -19.79 -43.03
C SER A 346 31.69 -21.10 -42.72
N PRO A 347 31.58 -22.02 -43.70
CA PRO A 347 30.93 -23.31 -43.48
C PRO A 347 31.53 -24.14 -42.34
N GLU A 348 32.85 -24.08 -42.14
CA GLU A 348 33.55 -24.79 -41.05
C GLU A 348 33.18 -24.21 -39.67
N ARG A 349 33.19 -22.88 -39.54
CA ARG A 349 32.76 -22.22 -38.29
C ARG A 349 31.29 -22.48 -38.00
N ARG A 350 30.44 -22.51 -39.03
CA ARG A 350 29.02 -22.87 -38.90
C ARG A 350 28.84 -24.31 -38.43
N ALA A 351 29.60 -25.27 -38.98
CA ALA A 351 29.53 -26.66 -38.55
C ALA A 351 29.90 -26.84 -37.07
N ASN A 352 31.00 -26.22 -36.63
CA ASN A 352 31.42 -26.25 -35.22
C ASN A 352 30.36 -25.65 -34.28
N MET A 353 29.80 -24.49 -34.67
CA MET A 353 28.71 -23.86 -33.92
C MET A 353 27.50 -24.78 -33.80
N VAL A 354 27.10 -25.47 -34.88
CA VAL A 354 25.98 -26.41 -34.89
C VAL A 354 26.23 -27.61 -33.97
N ASP A 355 27.45 -28.14 -33.93
CA ASP A 355 27.79 -29.24 -33.03
C ASP A 355 27.69 -28.81 -31.56
N ASP A 356 28.14 -27.61 -31.22
CA ASP A 356 27.97 -27.03 -29.88
C ASP A 356 26.50 -26.81 -29.52
N MET A 357 25.69 -26.28 -30.46
CA MET A 357 24.24 -26.10 -30.28
C MET A 357 23.53 -27.43 -30.00
N ARG A 358 23.84 -28.47 -30.78
CA ARG A 358 23.28 -29.83 -30.58
C ARG A 358 23.63 -30.38 -29.21
N ALA A 359 24.88 -30.20 -28.76
CA ALA A 359 25.32 -30.66 -27.45
C ALA A 359 24.56 -29.97 -26.30
N VAL A 360 24.17 -28.70 -26.46
CA VAL A 360 23.35 -27.96 -25.48
C VAL A 360 21.91 -28.47 -25.49
N VAL A 361 21.24 -28.50 -26.63
CA VAL A 361 19.81 -28.85 -26.70
C VAL A 361 19.53 -30.32 -26.33
N GLN A 362 20.49 -31.23 -26.52
CA GLN A 362 20.38 -32.63 -26.09
C GLN A 362 20.33 -32.81 -24.57
N ARG A 363 20.79 -31.83 -23.79
CA ARG A 363 20.85 -31.90 -22.32
C ARG A 363 19.58 -31.40 -21.64
N THR A 364 18.61 -30.91 -22.39
CA THR A 364 17.41 -30.28 -21.84
C THR A 364 16.15 -30.80 -22.55
N SER A 365 15.07 -30.98 -21.81
CA SER A 365 13.76 -31.27 -22.38
C SER A 365 12.67 -30.89 -21.39
N TRP A 366 11.53 -30.42 -21.92
CA TRP A 366 10.37 -30.10 -21.09
C TRP A 366 9.83 -31.31 -20.32
N ALA A 367 9.99 -32.53 -20.85
CA ALA A 367 9.64 -33.77 -20.16
C ALA A 367 10.50 -33.99 -18.91
N ALA A 368 11.83 -33.94 -19.06
CA ALA A 368 12.75 -34.09 -17.93
C ALA A 368 12.55 -33.00 -16.87
N THR A 369 12.31 -31.74 -17.28
CA THR A 369 12.01 -30.64 -16.34
C THR A 369 10.72 -30.90 -15.57
N ALA A 370 9.63 -31.29 -16.25
CA ALA A 370 8.36 -31.58 -15.60
C ALA A 370 8.47 -32.78 -14.65
N ASP A 371 9.22 -33.83 -15.01
CA ASP A 371 9.47 -34.99 -14.16
C ASP A 371 10.25 -34.64 -12.89
N GLN A 372 11.29 -33.82 -13.01
CA GLN A 372 12.07 -33.36 -11.86
C GLN A 372 11.24 -32.48 -10.93
N MET A 373 10.43 -31.56 -11.48
CA MET A 373 9.48 -30.77 -10.69
C MET A 373 8.46 -31.66 -10.00
N ARG A 374 7.86 -32.62 -10.70
CA ARG A 374 6.91 -33.59 -10.14
C ARG A 374 7.53 -34.37 -8.98
N ALA A 375 8.76 -34.84 -9.10
CA ALA A 375 9.45 -35.56 -8.04
C ALA A 375 9.56 -34.72 -6.75
N LEU A 376 9.77 -33.40 -6.87
CA LEU A 376 9.80 -32.49 -5.73
C LEU A 376 8.41 -32.26 -5.10
N LEU A 377 7.34 -32.39 -5.88
CA LEU A 377 5.96 -32.32 -5.38
C LEU A 377 5.56 -33.61 -4.64
N THR A 378 5.93 -34.78 -5.18
CA THR A 378 5.51 -36.10 -4.67
C THR A 378 6.36 -36.60 -3.51
N ALA A 379 7.62 -36.17 -3.39
CA ALA A 379 8.50 -36.53 -2.27
C ALA A 379 8.06 -35.97 -0.90
N ARG A 380 6.95 -35.22 -0.86
CA ARG A 380 6.41 -34.58 0.35
C ARG A 380 5.17 -35.34 0.86
N PRO A 381 5.30 -36.16 1.93
CA PRO A 381 4.14 -36.80 2.54
C PRO A 381 3.20 -35.75 3.16
N ALA A 382 1.90 -36.04 3.16
CA ALA A 382 0.94 -35.31 3.99
C ALA A 382 1.41 -35.42 5.46
N GLN A 383 1.63 -34.29 6.15
CA GLN A 383 1.88 -34.32 7.59
C GLN A 383 0.68 -34.94 8.30
N GLU A 384 0.91 -36.00 9.11
CA GLU A 384 -0.11 -36.69 9.89
C GLU A 384 -0.86 -35.69 10.80
N ARG A 385 -2.16 -35.50 10.55
CA ARG A 385 -3.06 -34.74 11.43
C ARG A 385 -3.51 -35.67 12.57
N HIS A 386 -3.28 -35.28 13.82
CA HIS A 386 -3.80 -36.00 14.98
C HIS A 386 -5.33 -35.80 15.06
N ASP A 387 -6.08 -36.89 14.92
CA ASP A 387 -7.54 -36.93 15.11
C ASP A 387 -7.93 -36.56 16.54
N GLY A 388 -8.85 -35.60 16.71
CA GLY A 388 -9.47 -35.33 18.00
C GLY A 388 -10.30 -34.04 18.12
N ALA A 389 -11.49 -34.00 17.50
CA ALA A 389 -12.74 -33.45 18.08
C ALA A 389 -13.86 -33.41 17.02
N PRO A 390 -15.13 -33.68 17.37
CA PRO A 390 -16.20 -33.96 16.41
C PRO A 390 -16.74 -32.71 15.73
N ALA A 391 -17.15 -32.88 14.47
CA ALA A 391 -17.80 -31.87 13.63
C ALA A 391 -19.08 -31.33 14.28
N GLY A 392 -18.98 -30.14 14.87
CA GLY A 392 -20.11 -29.29 15.21
C GLY A 392 -20.52 -28.47 13.99
N THR A 393 -21.73 -28.73 13.50
CA THR A 393 -22.37 -28.03 12.38
C THR A 393 -22.62 -26.55 12.69
N ASN A 394 -22.38 -25.68 11.69
CA ASN A 394 -22.50 -24.22 11.65
C ASN A 394 -21.39 -23.42 12.35
N ALA A 395 -20.26 -23.23 11.65
CA ALA A 395 -19.25 -22.24 11.99
C ALA A 395 -18.84 -21.44 10.75
N ALA A 396 -18.81 -20.11 10.90
CA ALA A 396 -18.45 -19.13 9.89
C ALA A 396 -17.01 -19.32 9.39
N ASN A 397 -16.79 -18.94 8.13
CA ASN A 397 -15.55 -19.00 7.35
C ASN A 397 -14.28 -18.67 8.17
N VAL A 398 -13.45 -19.68 8.45
CA VAL A 398 -12.12 -19.53 9.04
C VAL A 398 -11.12 -20.40 8.27
N ASN A 399 -9.98 -19.80 7.92
CA ASN A 399 -8.82 -20.44 7.31
C ASN A 399 -8.11 -21.41 8.30
N PRO A 400 -8.04 -22.73 8.02
CA PRO A 400 -7.34 -23.71 8.85
C PRO A 400 -5.84 -23.87 8.54
N LEU A 401 -5.25 -23.12 7.59
CA LEU A 401 -3.92 -23.42 7.03
C LEU A 401 -2.69 -23.13 7.90
N ARG A 402 -2.85 -22.72 9.17
CA ARG A 402 -1.69 -22.56 10.08
C ARG A 402 -2.06 -22.67 11.56
N ALA A 403 -2.82 -23.71 11.94
CA ALA A 403 -2.90 -24.10 13.36
C ALA A 403 -1.54 -24.60 13.92
N THR A 404 -0.53 -24.80 13.08
CA THR A 404 0.81 -25.31 13.44
C THR A 404 1.93 -24.27 13.45
N ALA A 405 1.66 -22.98 13.16
CA ALA A 405 2.59 -21.95 13.63
C ALA A 405 2.47 -21.96 15.16
N THR A 406 3.54 -22.32 15.88
CA THR A 406 3.58 -22.20 17.35
C THR A 406 3.00 -20.84 17.71
N THR A 407 1.80 -20.83 18.30
CA THR A 407 1.11 -19.59 18.66
C THR A 407 2.03 -18.86 19.62
N GLN A 408 2.69 -17.81 19.13
CA GLN A 408 3.60 -17.04 19.96
C GLN A 408 2.74 -16.36 21.01
N LYS A 409 3.08 -16.57 22.28
CA LYS A 409 2.37 -15.96 23.39
C LYS A 409 3.18 -14.76 23.87
N TYR A 410 2.53 -13.61 23.92
CA TYR A 410 3.03 -12.43 24.60
C TYR A 410 2.03 -12.03 25.67
N ASN A 411 2.51 -11.42 26.74
CA ASN A 411 1.60 -10.90 27.77
C ASN A 411 0.77 -9.75 27.20
N CYS A 412 1.44 -8.83 26.49
CA CYS A 412 0.79 -7.71 25.84
C CYS A 412 1.17 -7.62 24.36
N VAL A 413 0.17 -7.53 23.49
CA VAL A 413 0.36 -7.15 22.08
C VAL A 413 -0.06 -5.70 21.92
N ILE A 414 0.75 -4.91 21.23
CA ILE A 414 0.47 -3.51 20.88
C ILE A 414 0.29 -3.44 19.36
N ALA A 415 -0.90 -3.08 18.90
CA ALA A 415 -1.20 -2.93 17.49
C ALA A 415 -1.08 -1.47 17.06
N GLY A 416 -0.02 -1.17 16.31
CA GLY A 416 0.33 0.15 15.77
C GLY A 416 1.56 0.77 16.45
N GLY A 417 2.53 1.17 15.63
CA GLY A 417 3.80 1.80 16.02
C GLY A 417 3.81 3.31 15.84
N GLY A 418 2.66 3.97 16.03
CA GLY A 418 2.57 5.43 16.14
C GLY A 418 3.06 5.95 17.50
N PRO A 419 3.00 7.27 17.75
CA PRO A 419 3.41 7.90 19.01
C PRO A 419 2.85 7.21 20.26
N THR A 420 1.56 6.84 20.23
CA THR A 420 0.89 6.13 21.33
C THR A 420 1.47 4.75 21.55
N GLY A 421 1.61 3.95 20.49
CA GLY A 421 2.09 2.57 20.60
C GLY A 421 3.54 2.50 21.04
N LEU A 422 4.39 3.38 20.50
CA LEU A 422 5.78 3.52 20.92
C LEU A 422 5.89 3.92 22.38
N SER A 423 5.06 4.86 22.84
CA SER A 423 4.99 5.21 24.26
C SER A 423 4.52 4.02 25.10
N ALA A 424 3.49 3.28 24.68
CA ALA A 424 3.05 2.09 25.39
C ALA A 424 4.15 1.03 25.49
N ALA A 425 4.87 0.76 24.40
CA ALA A 425 5.98 -0.18 24.35
C ALA A 425 7.14 0.26 25.25
N TYR A 426 7.46 1.56 25.27
CA TYR A 426 8.48 2.12 26.16
C TYR A 426 8.13 1.97 27.64
N HIS A 427 6.85 2.02 27.98
CA HIS A 427 6.36 1.81 29.35
C HIS A 427 6.07 0.34 29.68
N LEU A 428 6.17 -0.58 28.71
CA LEU A 428 6.00 -2.02 28.94
C LEU A 428 7.36 -2.72 29.01
N GLY A 429 7.38 -3.92 29.58
CA GLY A 429 8.59 -4.73 29.72
C GLY A 429 8.82 -5.65 28.53
N LYS A 430 9.78 -6.58 28.69
CA LYS A 430 10.20 -7.56 27.67
C LYS A 430 9.09 -8.48 27.16
N ASP A 431 8.03 -8.66 27.93
CA ASP A 431 6.91 -9.56 27.60
C ASP A 431 5.86 -8.92 26.67
N ALA A 432 6.15 -7.71 26.16
CA ALA A 432 5.32 -7.02 25.18
C ALA A 432 5.91 -7.10 23.76
N ILE A 433 5.01 -7.16 22.77
CA ILE A 433 5.36 -7.02 21.35
C ILE A 433 4.56 -5.89 20.71
N LEU A 434 5.24 -4.99 20.02
CA LEU A 434 4.65 -3.97 19.16
C LEU A 434 4.68 -4.44 17.71
N LEU A 435 3.54 -4.35 17.04
CA LEU A 435 3.35 -4.71 15.64
C LEU A 435 2.95 -3.47 14.84
N ASP A 436 3.67 -3.16 13.77
CA ASP A 436 3.28 -2.11 12.82
C ASP A 436 3.36 -2.65 11.38
N LYS A 437 2.33 -2.36 10.58
CA LYS A 437 2.27 -2.74 9.17
C LYS A 437 3.30 -2.00 8.30
N ASN A 438 3.78 -0.85 8.75
CA ASN A 438 4.71 -0.01 8.00
C ASN A 438 6.16 -0.47 8.23
N PRO A 439 7.07 -0.18 7.28
CA PRO A 439 8.49 -0.49 7.41
C PRO A 439 9.22 0.38 8.44
N THR A 440 8.66 1.54 8.78
CA THR A 440 9.21 2.48 9.76
C THR A 440 8.14 2.88 10.77
N PRO A 441 8.50 3.07 12.06
CA PRO A 441 7.56 3.50 13.08
C PRO A 441 7.23 4.99 12.93
N GLY A 442 6.17 5.43 13.60
CA GLY A 442 5.77 6.83 13.68
C GLY A 442 4.33 7.10 13.28
N GLY A 443 3.63 6.14 12.66
CA GLY A 443 2.25 6.35 12.20
C GLY A 443 2.15 7.56 11.26
N TRP A 444 1.32 8.54 11.63
CA TRP A 444 1.22 9.81 10.90
C TRP A 444 2.25 10.86 11.28
N CYS A 445 3.06 10.62 12.30
CA CYS A 445 4.16 11.46 12.73
C CYS A 445 5.50 11.09 12.04
N ARG A 446 5.42 10.42 10.89
CA ARG A 446 6.57 10.06 10.05
C ARG A 446 7.01 11.23 9.18
N SER A 447 8.22 11.11 8.67
CA SER A 447 8.83 12.06 7.71
C SER A 447 9.35 11.31 6.49
N ILE A 448 9.44 12.03 5.37
CA ILE A 448 9.94 11.60 4.07
C ILE A 448 11.13 12.48 3.72
N GLU A 449 12.22 11.87 3.25
CA GLU A 449 13.35 12.59 2.66
C GLU A 449 13.34 12.40 1.14
N ASP A 450 13.38 13.50 0.40
CA ASP A 450 13.37 13.49 -1.07
C ASP A 450 14.27 14.61 -1.61
N ARG A 451 15.34 14.24 -2.33
CA ARG A 451 16.39 15.14 -2.86
C ARG A 451 16.90 16.17 -1.83
N GLY A 452 17.07 15.75 -0.57
CA GLY A 452 17.56 16.59 0.52
C GLY A 452 16.51 17.47 1.19
N PHE A 453 15.26 17.45 0.73
CA PHE A 453 14.13 18.02 1.47
C PHE A 453 13.59 16.99 2.46
N THR A 454 13.23 17.44 3.66
CA THR A 454 12.48 16.64 4.64
C THR A 454 11.06 17.17 4.77
N PHE A 455 10.08 16.32 4.47
CA PHE A 455 8.66 16.61 4.62
C PHE A 455 8.06 15.68 5.67
N ASP A 456 7.35 16.23 6.65
CA ASP A 456 6.51 15.40 7.51
C ASP A 456 5.25 14.97 6.74
N TYR A 457 4.61 13.86 7.15
CA TYR A 457 3.37 13.39 6.52
C TYR A 457 2.23 14.44 6.58
N ALA A 458 2.30 15.36 7.56
CA ALA A 458 1.52 16.58 7.69
C ALA A 458 2.30 17.58 8.58
N GLY A 459 1.82 18.81 8.79
CA GLY A 459 2.46 19.77 9.68
C GLY A 459 2.45 19.33 11.16
N HIS A 460 3.62 18.98 11.71
CA HIS A 460 3.78 18.57 13.11
C HIS A 460 4.70 19.52 13.89
N ILE A 461 4.36 19.73 15.16
CA ILE A 461 5.16 20.51 16.11
C ILE A 461 5.09 19.88 17.50
N MET A 462 6.12 20.09 18.33
CA MET A 462 6.12 19.68 19.73
C MET A 462 5.69 20.85 20.61
N PHE A 463 4.65 20.67 21.41
CA PHE A 463 4.32 21.58 22.50
C PHE A 463 3.64 20.78 23.59
N SER A 464 3.92 21.13 24.85
CA SER A 464 3.23 20.56 26.00
C SER A 464 3.48 21.42 27.23
N ASN A 465 2.51 21.44 28.14
CA ASN A 465 2.69 21.98 29.50
C ASN A 465 2.93 20.87 30.53
N ASP A 466 2.89 19.60 30.11
CA ASP A 466 3.10 18.46 30.99
C ASP A 466 4.61 18.26 31.27
N PRO A 467 5.06 18.37 32.54
CA PRO A 467 6.48 18.22 32.89
C PRO A 467 7.06 16.85 32.53
N TYR A 468 6.24 15.79 32.50
CA TYR A 468 6.66 14.46 32.08
C TYR A 468 6.97 14.44 30.57
N VAL A 469 6.09 15.03 29.75
CA VAL A 469 6.28 15.06 28.29
C VAL A 469 7.49 15.92 27.92
N LEU A 470 7.70 17.05 28.59
CA LEU A 470 8.88 17.90 28.35
C LEU A 470 10.19 17.15 28.60
N LYS A 471 10.29 16.43 29.74
CA LYS A 471 11.44 15.57 30.04
C LYS A 471 11.60 14.42 29.04
N LEU A 472 10.49 13.92 28.51
CA LEU A 472 10.50 12.88 27.49
C LEU A 472 11.07 13.44 26.18
N TYR A 473 10.71 14.65 25.75
CA TYR A 473 11.35 15.31 24.60
C TYR A 473 12.86 15.42 24.76
N ASP A 474 13.32 15.89 25.92
CA ASP A 474 14.76 15.99 26.22
C ASP A 474 15.46 14.63 26.14
N LYS A 475 14.83 13.57 26.67
CA LYS A 475 15.38 12.21 26.65
C LYS A 475 15.45 11.61 25.23
N LEU A 476 14.42 11.84 24.42
CA LEU A 476 14.32 11.23 23.09
C LEU A 476 15.17 11.94 22.04
N LEU A 477 15.38 13.25 22.18
CA LEU A 477 16.07 14.08 21.19
C LEU A 477 17.43 14.59 21.62
N GLY A 478 17.66 14.81 22.93
CA GLY A 478 18.90 15.41 23.45
C GLY A 478 19.22 16.72 22.72
N ASP A 479 20.44 16.82 22.19
CA ASP A 479 20.93 17.99 21.45
C ASP A 479 20.20 18.24 20.11
N ASN A 480 19.37 17.29 19.65
CA ASN A 480 18.54 17.45 18.46
C ASN A 480 17.24 18.24 18.73
N LEU A 481 16.97 18.66 19.97
CA LEU A 481 15.77 19.41 20.33
C LEU A 481 15.95 20.91 20.05
N HIS A 482 15.10 21.49 19.20
CA HIS A 482 15.09 22.92 18.91
C HIS A 482 13.78 23.57 19.31
N TRP A 483 13.84 24.65 20.10
CA TRP A 483 12.68 25.43 20.52
C TRP A 483 12.67 26.80 19.86
N GLN A 484 11.50 27.24 19.40
CA GLN A 484 11.33 28.53 18.77
C GLN A 484 9.93 29.13 18.97
N ASN A 485 9.83 30.43 18.66
CA ASN A 485 8.57 31.16 18.73
C ASN A 485 7.75 30.92 17.47
N ARG A 486 6.44 30.78 17.65
CA ARG A 486 5.50 30.50 16.57
C ARG A 486 5.29 31.70 15.67
N GLU A 487 5.35 31.45 14.36
CA GLU A 487 4.97 32.40 13.31
C GLU A 487 3.86 31.80 12.44
N ALA A 488 2.62 31.92 12.94
CA ALA A 488 1.42 31.40 12.31
C ALA A 488 0.55 32.53 11.77
N TRP A 489 0.05 32.39 10.55
CA TRP A 489 -0.60 33.47 9.82
C TRP A 489 -1.89 33.01 9.12
N VAL A 490 -2.73 33.95 8.75
CA VAL A 490 -3.91 33.76 7.91
C VAL A 490 -3.74 34.60 6.66
N TYR A 491 -3.95 34.01 5.48
CA TYR A 491 -3.99 34.73 4.22
C TYR A 491 -5.44 34.89 3.78
N SER A 492 -5.93 36.12 3.74
CA SER A 492 -7.32 36.43 3.37
C SER A 492 -7.37 37.83 2.80
N LYS A 493 -8.19 38.06 1.75
CA LYS A 493 -8.31 39.37 1.09
C LYS A 493 -6.96 39.93 0.63
N ASP A 494 -6.11 39.06 0.11
CA ASP A 494 -4.76 39.36 -0.39
C ASP A 494 -3.81 40.00 0.64
N VAL A 495 -4.08 39.78 1.94
CA VAL A 495 -3.22 40.23 3.02
C VAL A 495 -2.91 39.11 4.01
N TYR A 496 -1.75 39.20 4.64
CA TYR A 496 -1.35 38.32 5.73
C TYR A 496 -1.67 38.97 7.07
N THR A 497 -2.47 38.31 7.89
CA THR A 497 -2.68 38.68 9.31
C THR A 497 -2.17 37.59 10.24
N ARG A 498 -1.74 37.96 11.45
CA ARG A 498 -1.24 36.98 12.43
C ARG A 498 -2.39 36.10 12.93
N TYR A 499 -2.08 34.87 13.31
CA TYR A 499 -3.02 34.03 14.06
C TYR A 499 -2.96 34.39 15.57
N PRO A 500 -4.12 34.50 16.26
CA PRO A 500 -5.46 34.19 15.80
C PRO A 500 -6.18 35.33 15.05
N PHE A 501 -6.92 35.01 13.98
CA PHE A 501 -7.61 36.00 13.13
C PHE A 501 -8.48 36.97 13.93
N GLN A 502 -9.24 36.45 14.89
CA GLN A 502 -10.17 37.22 15.72
C GLN A 502 -9.49 38.33 16.52
N GLY A 503 -8.22 38.16 16.91
CA GLY A 503 -7.46 39.16 17.67
C GLY A 503 -6.46 39.95 16.83
N ALA A 504 -6.40 39.75 15.51
CA ALA A 504 -5.37 40.32 14.64
C ALA A 504 -5.98 40.83 13.33
N LEU A 505 -6.89 41.80 13.43
CA LEU A 505 -7.62 42.36 12.29
C LEU A 505 -6.84 43.46 11.55
N TYR A 506 -5.75 43.97 12.14
CA TYR A 506 -4.92 45.03 11.56
C TYR A 506 -4.40 44.63 10.18
N GLY A 507 -4.55 45.55 9.21
CA GLY A 507 -4.15 45.35 7.82
C GLY A 507 -5.24 44.77 6.91
N LEU A 508 -6.35 44.27 7.45
CA LEU A 508 -7.53 43.90 6.65
C LEU A 508 -8.21 45.13 6.03
N PRO A 509 -8.98 44.96 4.95
CA PRO A 509 -9.77 46.06 4.39
C PRO A 509 -10.68 46.71 5.46
N PRO A 510 -10.79 48.06 5.52
CA PRO A 510 -11.54 48.74 6.57
C PRO A 510 -12.99 48.26 6.74
N ARG A 511 -13.66 47.90 5.64
CA ARG A 511 -15.00 47.32 5.69
C ARG A 511 -15.04 45.98 6.43
N VAL A 512 -14.05 45.12 6.21
CA VAL A 512 -13.94 43.80 6.86
C VAL A 512 -13.71 43.99 8.36
N ILE A 513 -12.83 44.92 8.74
CA ILE A 513 -12.57 45.27 10.14
C ILE A 513 -13.86 45.75 10.82
N THR A 514 -14.59 46.68 10.20
CA THR A 514 -15.85 47.18 10.72
C THR A 514 -16.88 46.07 10.89
N GLU A 515 -17.04 45.20 9.89
CA GLU A 515 -17.97 44.04 9.98
C GLU A 515 -17.60 43.11 11.14
N CYS A 516 -16.30 42.85 11.37
CA CYS A 516 -15.82 42.01 12.47
C CYS A 516 -16.09 42.64 13.84
N ILE A 517 -15.74 43.91 14.04
CA ILE A 517 -15.94 44.61 15.31
C ILE A 517 -17.43 44.76 15.63
N VAL A 518 -18.25 45.21 14.67
CA VAL A 518 -19.70 45.36 14.87
C VAL A 518 -20.33 44.01 15.19
N GLY A 519 -19.96 42.95 14.46
CA GLY A 519 -20.45 41.60 14.74
C GLY A 519 -20.08 41.10 16.14
N ALA A 520 -18.86 41.36 16.61
CA ALA A 520 -18.43 41.00 17.97
C ALA A 520 -19.20 41.78 19.05
N ILE A 521 -19.47 43.08 18.83
CA ILE A 521 -20.30 43.91 19.71
C ILE A 521 -21.73 43.36 19.77
N GLU A 522 -22.33 43.05 18.62
CA GLU A 522 -23.68 42.51 18.53
C GLU A 522 -23.79 41.13 19.19
N ALA A 523 -22.79 40.26 19.03
CA ALA A 523 -22.78 38.96 19.69
C ALA A 523 -22.74 39.07 21.23
N ARG A 524 -22.00 40.07 21.75
CA ARG A 524 -21.81 40.26 23.19
C ARG A 524 -22.93 41.06 23.87
N TYR A 525 -23.46 42.08 23.20
CA TYR A 525 -24.43 43.03 23.77
C TYR A 525 -25.78 43.08 23.04
N GLY A 526 -25.90 42.47 21.87
CA GLY A 526 -27.13 42.46 21.07
C GLY A 526 -28.27 41.67 21.72
N ALA A 527 -27.95 40.65 22.52
CA ALA A 527 -28.93 39.90 23.30
C ALA A 527 -29.47 40.68 24.53
N GLU A 528 -28.73 41.66 25.04
CA GLU A 528 -29.16 42.50 26.18
C GLU A 528 -30.21 43.53 25.77
N LYS A 529 -30.34 43.87 24.48
CA LYS A 529 -31.38 44.79 24.00
C LYS A 529 -32.80 44.26 24.14
N GLU A 530 -33.00 42.95 24.29
CA GLU A 530 -34.34 42.38 24.57
C GLU A 530 -34.63 42.19 26.07
N LYS A 531 -33.63 42.27 26.96
CA LYS A 531 -33.81 42.08 28.41
C LYS A 531 -32.80 42.89 29.23
N ALA A 532 -33.22 44.09 29.68
CA ALA A 532 -32.74 44.87 30.84
C ALA A 532 -32.62 46.38 30.46
N SER A 533 -33.71 47.13 30.45
CA SER A 533 -34.13 47.93 31.61
C SER A 533 -33.91 47.26 32.98
N ALA A 534 -32.71 47.38 33.56
CA ALA A 534 -32.44 47.56 35.00
C ALA A 534 -30.92 47.48 35.27
N CYS A 535 -30.37 48.54 35.84
CA CYS A 535 -28.99 48.64 36.35
C CYS A 535 -28.65 47.55 37.38
N ASP A 536 -27.41 47.04 37.40
CA ASP A 536 -26.34 47.59 38.25
C ASP A 536 -24.98 46.91 38.00
N LEU A 537 -23.91 47.68 38.24
CA LEU A 537 -22.50 47.35 38.02
C LEU A 537 -21.92 46.44 39.10
N ALA A 538 -21.13 45.43 38.73
CA ALA A 538 -20.19 44.75 39.63
C ALA A 538 -18.91 44.24 38.94
N LYS A 539 -17.84 44.18 39.75
CA LYS A 539 -16.38 44.19 39.49
C LYS A 539 -15.77 42.95 38.80
N PRO A 540 -14.53 43.05 38.29
CA PRO A 540 -13.82 41.94 37.65
C PRO A 540 -13.23 40.97 38.69
N VAL A 541 -13.35 39.67 38.41
CA VAL A 541 -12.71 38.58 39.16
C VAL A 541 -11.47 38.14 38.41
N GLU A 542 -10.33 38.14 39.11
CA GLU A 542 -9.05 37.53 38.73
C GLU A 542 -9.23 36.03 38.46
N ASP A 543 -8.79 35.55 37.30
CA ASP A 543 -8.67 34.11 37.03
C ASP A 543 -7.22 33.66 37.26
N CYS A 544 -6.99 33.17 38.47
CA CYS A 544 -5.77 32.50 38.89
C CYS A 544 -5.84 31.01 38.51
N CYS A 545 -4.90 30.60 37.66
CA CYS A 545 -4.20 29.30 37.68
C CYS A 545 -5.01 27.99 37.51
N ALA A 546 -4.41 27.09 36.73
CA ALA A 546 -4.06 25.80 37.28
C ALA A 546 -4.48 24.62 36.43
N ASP A 547 -5.31 23.69 36.87
CA ASP A 547 -4.93 22.29 36.76
C ASP A 547 -6.07 21.32 36.38
N GLY A 548 -5.63 20.20 35.78
CA GLY A 548 -6.25 18.87 35.66
C GLY A 548 -7.76 18.72 35.87
N GLY A 549 -8.41 18.10 34.88
CA GLY A 549 -9.82 17.73 34.95
C GLY A 549 -10.19 16.96 36.23
N VAL A 550 -11.31 17.36 36.82
CA VAL A 550 -12.03 16.60 37.84
C VAL A 550 -13.50 16.53 37.44
N GLU A 551 -14.05 15.32 37.44
CA GLU A 551 -15.48 15.05 37.33
C GLU A 551 -16.27 15.79 38.41
N LEU A 552 -17.38 16.43 38.04
CA LEU A 552 -18.32 16.99 39.01
C LEU A 552 -19.13 15.85 39.66
N PRO A 553 -19.14 15.71 41.00
CA PRO A 553 -19.92 14.66 41.65
C PRO A 553 -21.42 15.01 41.65
N ALA A 554 -22.24 13.98 41.42
CA ALA A 554 -23.69 14.07 41.51
C ALA A 554 -24.17 14.18 42.97
N GLY A 555 -24.97 15.21 43.26
CA GLY A 555 -26.02 15.21 44.28
C GLY A 555 -25.74 15.95 45.59
N THR A 556 -26.48 17.03 45.85
CA THR A 556 -27.35 17.18 47.02
C THR A 556 -28.27 18.40 46.82
N GLN A 557 -29.55 18.25 47.15
CA GLN A 557 -30.56 19.30 47.09
C GLN A 557 -30.32 20.34 48.20
N GLY A 558 -30.38 21.62 47.83
CA GLY A 558 -30.37 22.74 48.77
C GLY A 558 -30.61 24.05 48.01
N GLY A 559 -31.84 24.55 48.04
CA GLY A 559 -32.29 25.64 47.19
C GLY A 559 -31.65 26.99 47.49
N THR A 560 -31.27 27.70 46.44
CA THR A 560 -31.40 29.15 46.28
C THR A 560 -31.42 29.47 44.78
N ALA A 561 -32.28 30.39 44.36
CA ALA A 561 -32.52 30.71 42.96
C ALA A 561 -31.29 31.39 42.33
N VAL A 562 -30.66 30.71 41.37
CA VAL A 562 -29.56 31.25 40.56
C VAL A 562 -30.12 31.70 39.21
N ALA A 563 -29.79 32.93 38.82
CA ALA A 563 -30.10 33.50 37.52
C ALA A 563 -29.68 32.54 36.39
N ALA A 564 -30.54 32.37 35.38
CA ALA A 564 -30.31 31.46 34.27
C ALA A 564 -29.03 31.83 33.51
N ALA A 565 -28.02 30.95 33.57
CA ALA A 565 -26.84 31.05 32.73
C ALA A 565 -27.24 31.03 31.23
N PRO A 566 -26.54 31.78 30.34
CA PRO A 566 -26.82 31.73 28.91
C PRO A 566 -26.68 30.29 28.40
N ALA A 567 -27.64 29.86 27.59
CA ALA A 567 -27.69 28.49 27.07
C ALA A 567 -26.42 28.15 26.27
N LYS A 568 -25.75 27.04 26.63
CA LYS A 568 -24.58 26.51 25.92
C LYS A 568 -24.93 26.32 24.44
N PRO A 569 -24.06 26.72 23.48
CA PRO A 569 -24.33 26.56 22.05
C PRO A 569 -24.54 25.09 21.70
N GLY A 570 -25.58 24.81 20.90
CA GLY A 570 -25.97 23.45 20.54
C GLY A 570 -24.97 22.78 19.61
N ASN A 571 -24.31 23.56 18.74
CA ASN A 571 -23.36 23.09 17.75
C ASN A 571 -22.23 24.12 17.51
N PHE A 572 -21.25 23.75 16.70
CA PHE A 572 -20.08 24.56 16.42
C PHE A 572 -20.42 25.83 15.62
N GLU A 573 -21.38 25.79 14.70
CA GLU A 573 -21.83 26.98 13.97
C GLU A 573 -22.46 28.03 14.90
N GLU A 574 -23.36 27.61 15.79
CA GLU A 574 -23.94 28.48 16.81
C GLU A 574 -22.87 29.06 17.74
N PHE A 575 -21.89 28.26 18.13
CA PHE A 575 -20.76 28.73 18.92
C PHE A 575 -20.01 29.85 18.19
N ILE A 576 -19.69 29.67 16.90
CA ILE A 576 -18.99 30.67 16.08
C ILE A 576 -19.74 32.01 16.09
N TYR A 577 -21.05 31.99 15.83
CA TYR A 577 -21.85 33.22 15.81
C TYR A 577 -22.01 33.85 17.19
N LYS A 578 -22.26 33.06 18.25
CA LYS A 578 -22.45 33.59 19.61
C LYS A 578 -21.17 34.13 20.23
N VAL A 579 -20.01 33.57 19.88
CA VAL A 579 -18.73 33.91 20.53
C VAL A 579 -17.93 34.91 19.72
N TRP A 580 -17.86 34.78 18.39
CA TRP A 580 -17.05 35.68 17.54
C TRP A 580 -17.89 36.65 16.71
N GLY A 581 -19.21 36.46 16.62
CA GLY A 581 -20.09 37.35 15.88
C GLY A 581 -20.04 37.17 14.36
N ALA A 582 -21.03 37.78 13.69
CA ALA A 582 -21.31 37.54 12.27
C ALA A 582 -20.15 37.95 11.32
N GLY A 583 -19.38 38.99 11.67
CA GLY A 583 -18.24 39.43 10.84
C GLY A 583 -17.10 38.42 10.81
N ILE A 584 -16.60 38.00 11.99
CA ILE A 584 -15.54 36.99 12.09
C ILE A 584 -16.02 35.64 11.55
N ALA A 585 -17.28 35.29 11.82
CA ALA A 585 -17.93 34.11 11.23
C ALA A 585 -17.82 34.11 9.71
N ARG A 586 -18.22 35.21 9.06
CA ARG A 586 -18.23 35.36 7.60
C ARG A 586 -16.84 35.33 6.98
N HIS A 587 -15.89 36.07 7.55
CA HIS A 587 -14.61 36.34 6.89
C HIS A 587 -13.53 35.30 7.17
N PHE A 588 -13.71 34.47 8.21
CA PHE A 588 -12.72 33.45 8.55
C PHE A 588 -13.35 32.16 9.09
N ALA A 589 -14.09 32.23 10.20
CA ALA A 589 -14.38 31.03 10.98
C ALA A 589 -15.28 30.02 10.24
N ILE A 590 -16.34 30.46 9.58
CA ILE A 590 -17.21 29.58 8.79
C ILE A 590 -16.50 29.03 7.54
N PRO A 591 -15.91 29.87 6.65
CA PRO A 591 -15.30 29.35 5.43
C PRO A 591 -14.10 28.43 5.73
N TYR A 592 -13.24 28.79 6.68
CA TYR A 592 -12.11 27.95 7.07
C TYR A 592 -12.56 26.60 7.64
N ASN A 593 -13.50 26.59 8.58
CA ASN A 593 -13.94 25.33 9.19
C ASN A 593 -14.74 24.46 8.24
N LYS A 594 -15.56 25.02 7.34
CA LYS A 594 -16.19 24.25 6.25
C LYS A 594 -15.14 23.59 5.34
N LYS A 595 -14.04 24.31 5.07
CA LYS A 595 -12.95 23.80 4.22
C LYS A 595 -12.14 22.70 4.90
N LEU A 596 -11.82 22.86 6.19
CA LEU A 596 -11.07 21.91 7.01
C LEU A 596 -11.90 20.67 7.36
N TRP A 597 -13.10 20.85 7.89
CA TRP A 597 -13.90 19.76 8.43
C TRP A 597 -14.75 19.08 7.38
N THR A 598 -15.09 19.74 6.28
CA THR A 598 -15.86 19.16 5.17
C THR A 598 -17.24 18.58 5.55
N VAL A 599 -17.69 18.80 6.78
CA VAL A 599 -19.01 18.43 7.31
C VAL A 599 -19.78 19.69 7.70
N PRO A 600 -21.12 19.65 7.75
CA PRO A 600 -21.91 20.76 8.27
C PRO A 600 -21.50 21.08 9.72
N LEU A 601 -21.19 22.35 10.00
CA LEU A 601 -20.77 22.78 11.33
C LEU A 601 -21.91 22.73 12.36
N THR A 602 -23.15 22.63 11.87
CA THR A 602 -24.36 22.35 12.67
C THR A 602 -24.38 20.94 13.26
N ASP A 603 -23.64 20.01 12.68
CA ASP A 603 -23.62 18.61 13.10
C ASP A 603 -22.48 18.33 14.09
N MET A 604 -21.57 19.30 14.26
CA MET A 604 -20.44 19.22 15.17
C MET A 604 -20.80 19.78 16.55
N GLU A 605 -20.57 19.00 17.59
CA GLU A 605 -20.69 19.45 18.98
C GLU A 605 -19.51 20.32 19.44
N THR A 606 -19.57 20.85 20.66
CA THR A 606 -18.64 21.90 21.16
C THR A 606 -17.68 21.42 22.26
N SER A 607 -17.76 20.16 22.70
CA SER A 607 -16.95 19.63 23.81
C SER A 607 -15.43 19.69 23.58
N TRP A 608 -14.99 19.59 22.31
CA TRP A 608 -13.58 19.54 21.91
C TRP A 608 -12.88 20.92 21.84
N LEU A 609 -13.63 22.03 21.97
CA LEU A 609 -13.09 23.38 21.80
C LEU A 609 -12.22 23.85 22.98
N GLY A 610 -12.43 23.28 24.17
CA GLY A 610 -11.80 23.71 25.43
C GLY A 610 -10.27 23.79 25.35
N GLY A 611 -9.72 24.98 25.57
CA GLY A 611 -8.27 25.26 25.58
C GLY A 611 -7.58 25.28 24.21
N ARG A 612 -8.30 25.04 23.11
CA ARG A 612 -7.71 24.91 21.75
C ARG A 612 -7.96 26.09 20.85
N VAL A 613 -9.06 26.81 21.08
CA VAL A 613 -9.39 27.99 20.29
C VAL A 613 -9.20 29.25 21.12
N PRO A 614 -8.40 30.23 20.66
CA PRO A 614 -8.22 31.49 21.36
C PRO A 614 -9.54 32.27 21.43
N LEU A 615 -9.83 32.83 22.60
CA LEU A 615 -11.04 33.61 22.88
C LEU A 615 -10.64 35.02 23.32
N PRO A 616 -10.23 35.91 22.39
CA PRO A 616 -9.92 37.28 22.75
C PRO A 616 -11.19 37.99 23.23
N ASP A 617 -11.04 38.91 24.17
CA ASP A 617 -12.13 39.80 24.57
C ASP A 617 -12.34 40.93 23.55
N LEU A 618 -13.40 41.73 23.74
CA LEU A 618 -13.72 42.80 22.79
C LEU A 618 -12.63 43.89 22.75
N ALA A 619 -11.97 44.18 23.86
CA ALA A 619 -10.90 45.17 23.90
C ALA A 619 -9.69 44.68 23.10
N GLU A 620 -9.32 43.40 23.24
CA GLU A 620 -8.26 42.75 22.46
C GLU A 620 -8.58 42.71 20.96
N ILE A 621 -9.85 42.46 20.58
CA ILE A 621 -10.29 42.51 19.18
C ILE A 621 -10.12 43.94 18.61
N ILE A 622 -10.51 44.98 19.37
CA ILE A 622 -10.40 46.37 18.95
C ILE A 622 -8.93 46.80 18.86
N GLU A 623 -8.11 46.48 19.87
CA GLU A 623 -6.68 46.79 19.89
C GLU A 623 -5.98 46.12 18.70
N GLY A 624 -6.25 44.83 18.47
CA GLY A 624 -5.74 44.07 17.34
C GLY A 624 -6.23 44.53 15.97
N ALA A 625 -7.22 45.42 15.89
CA ALA A 625 -7.64 46.10 14.67
C ALA A 625 -6.89 47.43 14.44
N LEU A 626 -6.41 48.07 15.52
CA LEU A 626 -5.74 49.37 15.48
C LEU A 626 -4.23 49.23 15.28
N GLU A 627 -3.61 48.19 15.82
CA GLU A 627 -2.16 47.98 15.77
C GLU A 627 -1.79 46.51 15.49
N PRO A 628 -0.60 46.23 14.91
CA PRO A 628 -0.11 44.86 14.74
C PRO A 628 0.06 44.13 16.06
N VAL A 629 -0.43 42.89 16.14
CA VAL A 629 -0.28 42.04 17.33
C VAL A 629 1.19 41.61 17.50
N GLY A 630 1.83 42.05 18.59
CA GLY A 630 3.26 41.82 18.83
C GLY A 630 3.65 40.47 19.46
N LYS A 631 2.71 39.66 19.97
CA LYS A 631 3.01 38.38 20.65
C LYS A 631 2.19 37.21 20.10
N PRO A 632 2.79 36.03 19.84
CA PRO A 632 2.04 34.83 19.50
C PRO A 632 1.19 34.37 20.69
N MET A 633 -0.10 34.08 20.45
CA MET A 633 -1.07 33.66 21.48
C MET A 633 -1.44 32.17 21.38
N GLY A 634 -1.76 31.54 22.51
CA GLY A 634 -2.25 30.15 22.59
C GLY A 634 -1.21 29.15 23.10
N PRO A 635 -1.61 27.87 23.30
CA PRO A 635 -0.78 26.86 23.99
C PRO A 635 0.50 26.47 23.23
N ASN A 636 0.57 26.77 21.94
CA ASN A 636 1.71 26.52 21.07
C ASN A 636 2.44 27.81 20.65
N ALA A 637 2.30 28.91 21.40
CA ALA A 637 3.01 30.17 21.13
C ALA A 637 4.54 30.01 21.04
N ARG A 638 5.08 29.06 21.80
CA ARG A 638 6.42 28.50 21.64
C ARG A 638 6.27 27.01 21.36
N PHE A 639 7.04 26.49 20.39
CA PHE A 639 7.00 25.09 20.02
C PHE A 639 8.42 24.56 19.77
N GLY A 640 8.56 23.24 19.87
CA GLY A 640 9.77 22.50 19.59
C GLY A 640 9.67 21.74 18.28
N TYR A 641 10.80 21.50 17.63
CA TYR A 641 10.93 20.63 16.47
C TYR A 641 12.33 19.98 16.46
N PRO A 642 12.52 18.76 15.92
CA PRO A 642 13.86 18.17 15.80
C PRO A 642 14.74 18.96 14.82
N LEU A 643 16.00 19.21 15.18
CA LEU A 643 16.95 19.86 14.26
C LEU A 643 17.18 19.01 13.01
N ARG A 644 17.25 17.69 13.12
CA ARG A 644 17.52 16.77 11.99
C ARG A 644 16.55 15.61 11.99
N GLY A 645 16.26 15.10 10.79
CA GLY A 645 15.43 13.91 10.57
C GLY A 645 13.93 14.13 10.67
N GLY A 646 13.47 15.39 10.64
CA GLY A 646 12.05 15.73 10.73
C GLY A 646 11.40 15.22 12.03
N PHE A 647 10.07 15.17 12.05
CA PHE A 647 9.35 14.61 13.20
C PHE A 647 9.59 13.10 13.40
N GLN A 648 10.04 12.39 12.35
CA GLN A 648 10.50 11.00 12.42
C GLN A 648 11.58 10.78 13.49
N ALA A 649 12.47 11.76 13.71
CA ALA A 649 13.53 11.66 14.70
C ALA A 649 12.98 11.52 16.13
N LEU A 650 11.90 12.26 16.46
CA LEU A 650 11.26 12.18 17.77
C LEU A 650 10.67 10.78 18.02
N VAL A 651 9.88 10.28 17.06
CA VAL A 651 9.22 8.97 17.20
C VAL A 651 10.23 7.82 17.18
N SER A 652 11.28 7.92 16.36
CA SER A 652 12.36 6.91 16.33
C SER A 652 13.21 6.93 17.61
N GLY A 653 13.26 8.08 18.31
CA GLY A 653 13.97 8.23 19.58
C GLY A 653 13.46 7.30 20.70
N PHE A 654 12.25 6.73 20.56
CA PHE A 654 11.75 5.73 21.51
C PHE A 654 12.48 4.38 21.39
N LEU A 655 12.87 3.99 20.18
CA LEU A 655 13.34 2.63 19.87
C LEU A 655 14.49 2.15 20.76
N PRO A 656 15.53 2.96 21.05
CA PRO A 656 16.65 2.52 21.90
C PRO A 656 16.24 2.22 23.35
N PHE A 657 15.06 2.67 23.78
CA PHE A 657 14.59 2.53 25.15
C PHE A 657 13.44 1.52 25.31
N ILE A 658 12.99 0.89 24.22
CA ILE A 658 11.95 -0.16 24.28
C ILE A 658 12.63 -1.49 24.62
N GLU A 659 12.23 -2.11 25.72
CA GLU A 659 12.74 -3.42 26.13
C GLU A 659 12.04 -4.60 25.43
N GLY A 660 10.77 -4.40 25.05
CA GLY A 660 9.97 -5.39 24.33
C GLY A 660 10.35 -5.53 22.86
N LYS A 661 9.70 -6.46 22.15
CA LYS A 661 9.94 -6.68 20.73
C LYS A 661 9.18 -5.64 19.89
N VAL A 662 9.84 -5.05 18.90
CA VAL A 662 9.19 -4.20 17.89
C VAL A 662 9.32 -4.87 16.53
N GLU A 663 8.19 -5.16 15.88
CA GLU A 663 8.14 -5.73 14.53
C GLU A 663 7.49 -4.75 13.54
N HIS A 664 8.26 -4.42 12.51
CA HIS A 664 7.80 -3.67 11.34
C HIS A 664 7.36 -4.61 10.22
N ASN A 665 6.58 -4.12 9.27
CA ASN A 665 5.95 -4.92 8.21
C ASN A 665 5.08 -6.07 8.77
N ALA A 666 4.58 -5.92 9.99
CA ALA A 666 3.72 -6.87 10.68
C ALA A 666 2.27 -6.35 10.66
N GLU A 667 1.58 -6.62 9.56
CA GLU A 667 0.20 -6.18 9.37
C GLU A 667 -0.78 -7.09 10.10
N VAL A 668 -1.49 -6.57 11.09
CA VAL A 668 -2.63 -7.24 11.71
C VAL A 668 -3.81 -7.19 10.74
N THR A 669 -4.31 -8.36 10.34
CA THR A 669 -5.43 -8.51 9.41
C THR A 669 -6.72 -8.94 10.09
N GLN A 670 -6.61 -9.58 11.26
CA GLN A 670 -7.74 -10.04 12.05
C GLN A 670 -7.42 -9.98 13.55
N VAL A 671 -8.43 -9.66 14.36
CA VAL A 671 -8.39 -9.76 15.82
C VAL A 671 -9.51 -10.72 16.21
N LEU A 672 -9.20 -11.72 17.04
CA LEU A 672 -10.12 -12.77 17.49
C LEU A 672 -10.26 -12.65 19.02
N PRO A 673 -11.18 -11.80 19.52
CA PRO A 673 -11.34 -11.56 20.95
C PRO A 673 -11.66 -12.81 21.78
N GLY A 674 -12.48 -13.74 21.23
CA GLY A 674 -12.82 -15.00 21.89
C GLY A 674 -11.63 -15.94 22.07
N GLU A 675 -10.68 -15.93 21.13
CA GLU A 675 -9.44 -16.71 21.18
C GLU A 675 -8.27 -15.95 21.83
N LYS A 676 -8.47 -14.67 22.18
CA LYS A 676 -7.41 -13.72 22.54
C LYS A 676 -6.20 -13.77 21.59
N THR A 677 -6.47 -13.72 20.29
CA THR A 677 -5.44 -13.90 19.26
C THR A 677 -5.51 -12.78 18.22
N VAL A 678 -4.34 -12.31 17.76
CA VAL A 678 -4.22 -11.48 16.55
C VAL A 678 -3.62 -12.31 15.41
N ALA A 679 -4.17 -12.17 14.21
CA ALA A 679 -3.64 -12.81 13.00
C ALA A 679 -2.97 -11.76 12.10
N LEU A 680 -1.82 -12.12 11.55
CA LEU A 680 -1.04 -11.27 10.67
C LEU A 680 -1.20 -11.65 9.20
N ALA A 681 -0.92 -10.71 8.30
CA ALA A 681 -0.97 -10.90 6.85
C ALA A 681 -0.04 -12.03 6.36
N ASP A 682 1.06 -12.31 7.07
CA ASP A 682 1.99 -13.40 6.78
C ASP A 682 1.54 -14.77 7.32
N GLY A 683 0.33 -14.83 7.89
CA GLY A 683 -0.29 -16.04 8.43
C GLY A 683 0.15 -16.41 9.85
N ARG A 684 1.02 -15.63 10.51
CA ARG A 684 1.34 -15.84 11.94
C ARG A 684 0.12 -15.51 12.82
N ARG A 685 -0.01 -16.25 13.91
CA ARG A 685 -0.99 -16.02 14.98
C ARG A 685 -0.26 -15.74 16.29
N ILE A 686 -0.67 -14.67 16.96
CA ILE A 686 -0.07 -14.24 18.22
C ILE A 686 -1.17 -14.18 19.28
N ARG A 687 -1.01 -14.97 20.34
CA ARG A 687 -1.91 -14.95 21.48
C ARG A 687 -1.48 -13.87 22.45
N TYR A 688 -2.46 -13.15 23.00
CA TYR A 688 -2.27 -12.10 23.98
C TYR A 688 -3.01 -12.42 25.28
N GLU A 689 -2.54 -11.87 26.41
CA GLU A 689 -3.40 -11.71 27.60
C GLU A 689 -4.12 -10.37 27.54
N HIS A 690 -3.41 -9.32 27.11
CA HIS A 690 -3.91 -7.97 26.86
C HIS A 690 -3.54 -7.49 25.46
N LEU A 691 -4.46 -6.79 24.79
CA LEU A 691 -4.22 -6.13 23.51
C LEU A 691 -4.35 -4.60 23.67
N ILE A 692 -3.26 -3.85 23.48
CA ILE A 692 -3.34 -2.40 23.34
C ILE A 692 -3.52 -2.08 21.86
N SER A 693 -4.67 -1.51 21.51
CA SER A 693 -4.92 -1.05 20.14
C SER A 693 -4.71 0.45 20.01
N THR A 694 -3.97 0.85 18.99
CA THR A 694 -3.80 2.26 18.60
C THR A 694 -4.34 2.56 17.19
N MET A 695 -4.89 1.54 16.53
CA MET A 695 -5.48 1.65 15.19
C MET A 695 -6.83 2.38 15.23
N PRO A 696 -7.31 2.90 14.08
CA PRO A 696 -8.65 3.47 13.97
C PRO A 696 -9.73 2.52 14.49
N LEU A 697 -10.59 3.02 15.38
CA LEU A 697 -11.62 2.22 16.06
C LEU A 697 -12.57 1.49 15.09
N PRO A 698 -13.04 2.11 13.97
CA PRO A 698 -13.83 1.40 12.97
C PRO A 698 -13.07 0.25 12.30
N GLU A 699 -11.77 0.43 12.05
CA GLU A 699 -10.94 -0.62 11.45
C GLU A 699 -10.69 -1.78 12.41
N LEU A 700 -10.49 -1.49 13.69
CA LEU A 700 -10.38 -2.53 14.73
C LEU A 700 -11.64 -3.40 14.75
N VAL A 701 -12.83 -2.77 14.79
CA VAL A 701 -14.10 -3.51 14.81
C VAL A 701 -14.33 -4.27 13.50
N ARG A 702 -13.91 -3.70 12.35
CA ARG A 702 -13.94 -4.38 11.06
C ARG A 702 -13.05 -5.64 11.04
N MET A 703 -11.86 -5.56 11.62
CA MET A 703 -10.93 -6.70 11.74
C MET A 703 -11.40 -7.77 12.74
N ILE A 704 -12.25 -7.40 13.70
CA ILE A 704 -12.91 -8.33 14.61
C ILE A 704 -14.07 -9.06 13.91
N GLY A 705 -14.77 -8.38 13.01
CA GLY A 705 -15.81 -8.98 12.18
C GLY A 705 -17.01 -9.48 13.00
N GLN A 706 -17.41 -10.74 12.79
CA GLN A 706 -18.68 -11.24 13.34
C GLN A 706 -18.69 -11.46 14.86
N GLU A 707 -17.53 -11.55 15.50
CA GLU A 707 -17.42 -11.65 16.96
C GLU A 707 -17.92 -10.38 17.66
N ALA A 708 -17.81 -9.22 17.01
CA ALA A 708 -18.41 -7.98 17.50
C ALA A 708 -19.93 -8.02 17.27
N PRO A 709 -20.77 -7.82 18.31
CA PRO A 709 -22.21 -7.73 18.16
C PRO A 709 -22.64 -6.67 17.14
N GLU A 710 -23.81 -6.85 16.52
CA GLU A 710 -24.30 -5.91 15.49
C GLU A 710 -24.37 -4.47 15.99
N GLU A 711 -24.79 -4.26 17.25
CA GLU A 711 -24.80 -2.94 17.89
C GLU A 711 -23.42 -2.28 17.92
N VAL A 712 -22.36 -3.05 18.24
CA VAL A 712 -20.97 -2.59 18.25
C VAL A 712 -20.49 -2.27 16.84
N ARG A 713 -20.81 -3.13 15.86
CA ARG A 713 -20.46 -2.89 14.44
C ARG A 713 -21.13 -1.63 13.88
N MET A 714 -22.39 -1.41 14.22
CA MET A 714 -23.15 -0.24 13.80
C MET A 714 -22.65 1.04 14.48
N ALA A 715 -22.36 0.99 15.79
CA ALA A 715 -21.75 2.09 16.51
C ALA A 715 -20.40 2.50 15.90
N ALA A 716 -19.54 1.52 15.60
CA ALA A 716 -18.24 1.75 14.97
C ALA A 716 -18.36 2.35 13.56
N LYS A 717 -19.32 1.87 12.76
CA LYS A 717 -19.62 2.41 11.42
C LYS A 717 -20.15 3.85 11.47
N GLY A 718 -20.80 4.24 12.57
CA GLY A 718 -21.29 5.60 12.80
C GLY A 718 -20.23 6.62 13.21
N LEU A 719 -18.96 6.22 13.31
CA LEU A 719 -17.86 7.12 13.69
C LEU A 719 -17.28 7.85 12.47
N ASN A 720 -17.52 9.16 12.42
CA ASN A 720 -17.09 9.99 11.29
C ASN A 720 -15.66 10.52 11.44
N HIS A 721 -14.97 10.65 10.31
CA HIS A 721 -13.60 11.16 10.22
C HIS A 721 -13.40 11.95 8.93
N ILE A 722 -12.37 12.80 8.93
CA ILE A 722 -11.90 13.56 7.78
C ILE A 722 -10.53 13.05 7.39
N SER A 723 -10.31 12.97 6.08
CA SER A 723 -9.05 12.57 5.48
C SER A 723 -8.26 13.80 5.03
N ILE A 724 -6.93 13.68 4.99
CA ILE A 724 -6.04 14.74 4.52
C ILE A 724 -5.16 14.21 3.42
N ARG A 725 -5.10 14.93 2.31
CA ARG A 725 -4.09 14.76 1.28
C ARG A 725 -3.07 15.88 1.43
N CYS A 726 -1.80 15.52 1.59
CA CYS A 726 -0.69 16.45 1.60
C CYS A 726 0.02 16.42 0.24
N VAL A 727 0.26 17.60 -0.33
CA VAL A 727 1.13 17.78 -1.50
C VAL A 727 2.39 18.51 -1.02
N ASN A 728 3.52 17.83 -1.12
CA ASN A 728 4.83 18.34 -0.73
C ASN A 728 5.53 18.91 -1.95
N LEU A 729 5.99 20.16 -1.87
CA LEU A 729 6.67 20.87 -2.95
C LEU A 729 8.03 21.36 -2.45
N GLY A 730 9.10 20.96 -3.13
CA GLY A 730 10.46 21.48 -2.95
C GLY A 730 10.78 22.46 -4.06
N ILE A 731 11.00 23.73 -3.69
CA ILE A 731 11.24 24.83 -4.61
C ILE A 731 12.73 25.16 -4.66
N ASN A 732 13.27 25.45 -5.84
CA ASN A 732 14.66 25.86 -6.05
C ASN A 732 14.89 27.36 -5.74
N ARG A 733 14.38 27.81 -4.60
CA ARG A 733 14.58 29.17 -4.09
C ARG A 733 14.52 29.14 -2.58
N ALA A 734 15.58 29.62 -1.93
CA ALA A 734 15.63 29.72 -0.48
C ALA A 734 14.79 30.89 0.05
N ASN A 735 14.44 30.84 1.34
CA ASN A 735 13.81 31.94 2.08
C ASN A 735 12.52 32.48 1.46
N ILE A 736 11.63 31.58 1.00
CA ILE A 736 10.36 31.95 0.38
C ILE A 736 9.47 32.74 1.36
N THR A 737 9.46 32.34 2.63
CA THR A 737 8.68 32.98 3.69
C THR A 737 9.36 32.76 5.03
N ASP A 738 9.08 33.63 6.01
CA ASP A 738 9.50 33.52 7.41
C ASP A 738 8.48 32.79 8.30
N LYS A 739 7.37 32.34 7.71
CA LYS A 739 6.21 31.77 8.42
C LYS A 739 6.39 30.28 8.63
N HIS A 740 5.84 29.77 9.73
CA HIS A 740 5.82 28.33 10.01
C HIS A 740 4.61 27.65 9.37
N TRP A 741 3.43 28.27 9.44
CA TRP A 741 2.25 27.81 8.72
C TRP A 741 1.25 28.93 8.46
N ILE A 742 0.45 28.75 7.43
CA ILE A 742 -0.49 29.74 6.91
C ILE A 742 -1.86 29.08 6.68
N TYR A 743 -2.92 29.70 7.16
CA TYR A 743 -4.31 29.27 6.96
C TYR A 743 -4.95 30.01 5.79
N TYR A 744 -5.70 29.27 4.96
CA TYR A 744 -6.33 29.78 3.74
C TYR A 744 -7.85 29.52 3.77
N PRO A 745 -8.66 30.47 4.28
CA PRO A 745 -10.12 30.35 4.32
C PRO A 745 -10.81 30.44 2.95
N GLU A 746 -10.16 31.02 1.94
CA GLU A 746 -10.76 31.33 0.62
C GLU A 746 -10.59 30.18 -0.40
N GLU A 747 -10.65 30.47 -1.70
CA GLU A 747 -10.91 29.52 -2.80
C GLU A 747 -9.76 28.56 -3.17
N THR A 748 -8.62 28.58 -2.46
CA THR A 748 -7.54 27.61 -2.71
C THR A 748 -7.98 26.17 -2.45
N ILE A 749 -7.30 25.20 -3.05
CA ILE A 749 -7.57 23.79 -2.81
C ILE A 749 -7.12 23.36 -1.40
N PHE A 750 -5.99 23.89 -0.93
CA PHE A 750 -5.46 23.63 0.41
C PHE A 750 -6.09 24.55 1.44
N HIS A 751 -6.36 24.02 2.64
CA HIS A 751 -6.83 24.85 3.76
C HIS A 751 -5.65 25.40 4.57
N ARG A 752 -4.48 24.77 4.48
CA ARG A 752 -3.27 25.14 5.21
C ARG A 752 -2.02 24.83 4.38
N ILE A 753 -1.02 25.70 4.47
CA ILE A 753 0.36 25.39 4.09
C ILE A 753 1.19 25.31 5.37
N PHE A 754 1.98 24.24 5.51
CA PHE A 754 3.02 24.13 6.53
C PHE A 754 4.40 24.22 5.87
N VAL A 755 5.32 24.93 6.51
CA VAL A 755 6.66 25.21 5.98
C VAL A 755 7.68 24.53 6.88
N GLN A 756 7.95 23.24 6.64
CA GLN A 756 8.87 22.45 7.47
C GLN A 756 10.28 23.04 7.51
N GLY A 757 10.72 23.69 6.43
CA GLY A 757 12.02 24.36 6.35
C GLY A 757 12.26 25.44 7.41
N ASN A 758 11.20 26.06 7.91
CA ASN A 758 11.30 27.03 9.01
C ASN A 758 11.17 26.36 10.38
N ALA A 759 10.55 25.17 10.44
CA ALA A 759 10.54 24.36 11.66
C ALA A 759 11.95 23.87 12.04
N SER A 760 12.80 23.58 11.03
CA SER A 760 14.23 23.37 11.21
C SER A 760 15.03 23.76 9.96
N PRO A 761 16.19 24.45 10.12
CA PRO A 761 17.06 24.82 9.00
C PRO A 761 17.66 23.62 8.25
N HIS A 762 17.59 22.40 8.80
CA HIS A 762 18.08 21.19 8.11
C HIS A 762 17.00 20.42 7.35
N CYS A 763 15.75 20.89 7.33
CA CYS A 763 14.71 20.29 6.48
C CYS A 763 14.81 20.73 5.01
N ASN A 764 15.59 21.77 4.72
CA ASN A 764 15.82 22.27 3.37
C ASN A 764 17.26 21.97 2.89
N PRO A 765 17.45 21.59 1.63
CA PRO A 765 18.78 21.58 1.02
C PRO A 765 19.28 23.02 0.77
N PRO A 766 20.60 23.23 0.61
CA PRO A 766 21.13 24.55 0.27
C PRO A 766 20.49 25.13 -0.99
N GLY A 767 19.96 26.35 -0.90
CA GLY A 767 19.29 27.03 -2.02
C GLY A 767 17.83 26.62 -2.25
N GLY A 768 17.33 25.57 -1.58
CA GLY A 768 15.95 25.11 -1.71
C GLY A 768 15.04 25.51 -0.55
N PHE A 769 13.73 25.39 -0.76
CA PHE A 769 12.73 25.61 0.28
C PHE A 769 11.48 24.72 0.12
N GLY A 770 11.16 23.95 1.17
CA GLY A 770 10.05 22.99 1.18
C GLY A 770 8.76 23.55 1.78
N LEU A 771 7.63 23.26 1.14
CA LEU A 771 6.29 23.59 1.61
C LEU A 771 5.33 22.40 1.42
N THR A 772 4.42 22.22 2.38
CA THR A 772 3.40 21.17 2.39
C THR A 772 2.02 21.80 2.33
N CYS A 773 1.30 21.57 1.23
CA CYS A 773 -0.09 21.95 1.06
C CYS A 773 -1.00 20.86 1.64
N GLU A 774 -1.84 21.19 2.61
CA GLU A 774 -2.78 20.25 3.23
C GLU A 774 -4.21 20.47 2.69
N ILE A 775 -4.81 19.40 2.18
CA ILE A 775 -6.14 19.39 1.56
C ILE A 775 -7.03 18.42 2.32
N SER A 776 -8.13 18.91 2.90
CA SER A 776 -9.13 18.03 3.52
C SER A 776 -10.07 17.46 2.48
N TYR A 777 -10.40 16.18 2.64
CA TYR A 777 -11.43 15.52 1.86
C TYR A 777 -12.22 14.52 2.72
N SER A 778 -13.40 14.19 2.24
CA SER A 778 -14.32 13.23 2.86
C SER A 778 -15.31 12.72 1.83
N PRO A 779 -16.17 11.74 2.14
CA PRO A 779 -17.25 11.33 1.24
C PRO A 779 -18.19 12.48 0.83
N TRP A 780 -18.34 13.52 1.66
CA TRP A 780 -19.19 14.69 1.37
C TRP A 780 -18.48 15.77 0.55
N LYS A 781 -17.15 15.81 0.62
CA LYS A 781 -16.29 16.69 -0.18
C LYS A 781 -15.13 15.86 -0.73
N PRO A 782 -15.34 15.08 -1.81
CA PRO A 782 -14.27 14.29 -2.40
C PRO A 782 -13.17 15.19 -2.96
N LEU A 783 -11.95 14.64 -3.11
CA LEU A 783 -10.88 15.34 -3.80
C LEU A 783 -11.32 15.61 -5.25
N PRO A 784 -11.19 16.86 -5.73
CA PRO A 784 -11.58 17.17 -7.11
C PRO A 784 -10.60 16.60 -8.14
N LEU A 785 -9.36 16.29 -7.72
CA LEU A 785 -8.23 15.86 -8.54
C LEU A 785 -7.36 14.89 -7.73
N ASP A 786 -6.53 14.09 -8.40
CA ASP A 786 -5.53 13.20 -7.78
C ASP A 786 -4.23 13.19 -8.62
N GLY A 787 -3.15 12.61 -8.09
CA GLY A 787 -1.88 12.45 -8.81
C GLY A 787 -1.30 13.79 -9.26
N ASP A 788 -0.69 13.80 -10.44
CA ASP A 788 -0.03 14.99 -10.98
C ASP A 788 -0.98 16.17 -11.20
N ALA A 789 -2.27 15.90 -11.47
CA ALA A 789 -3.26 16.96 -11.63
C ALA A 789 -3.51 17.72 -10.32
N LEU A 790 -3.51 17.01 -9.17
CA LEU A 790 -3.62 17.65 -7.86
C LEU A 790 -2.35 18.45 -7.52
N ILE A 791 -1.17 17.90 -7.83
CA ILE A 791 0.12 18.60 -7.66
C ILE A 791 0.10 19.91 -8.45
N GLN A 792 -0.27 19.85 -9.71
CA GLN A 792 -0.32 21.01 -10.59
C GLN A 792 -1.31 22.06 -10.09
N ARG A 793 -2.50 21.63 -9.63
CA ARG A 793 -3.47 22.55 -9.02
C ARG A 793 -2.94 23.20 -7.74
N CYS A 794 -2.19 22.48 -6.91
CA CYS A 794 -1.55 23.07 -5.73
C CYS A 794 -0.49 24.11 -6.11
N ILE A 795 0.31 23.86 -7.15
CA ILE A 795 1.29 24.82 -7.67
C ILE A 795 0.58 26.09 -8.16
N GLU A 796 -0.47 25.94 -8.96
CA GLU A 796 -1.28 27.05 -9.48
C GLU A 796 -1.88 27.89 -8.35
N ASP A 797 -2.47 27.24 -7.34
CA ASP A 797 -3.03 27.95 -6.18
C ASP A 797 -1.94 28.61 -5.32
N CYS A 798 -0.73 28.01 -5.22
CA CYS A 798 0.42 28.63 -4.55
C CYS A 798 0.88 29.90 -5.30
N ILE A 799 0.92 29.86 -6.63
CA ILE A 799 1.23 31.04 -7.46
C ILE A 799 0.13 32.10 -7.28
N ALA A 800 -1.14 31.70 -7.29
CA ALA A 800 -2.28 32.60 -7.17
C ALA A 800 -2.30 33.37 -5.84
N VAL A 801 -1.92 32.72 -4.73
CA VAL A 801 -1.79 33.38 -3.42
C VAL A 801 -0.43 34.04 -3.19
N GLY A 802 0.45 34.02 -4.21
CA GLY A 802 1.75 34.68 -4.18
C GLY A 802 2.75 34.11 -3.18
N ILE A 803 2.60 32.84 -2.76
CA ILE A 803 3.63 32.19 -1.92
C ILE A 803 4.84 31.75 -2.77
N ILE A 804 4.62 31.40 -4.03
CA ILE A 804 5.67 31.16 -5.05
C ILE A 804 5.33 31.94 -6.31
N ASP A 805 6.30 32.09 -7.21
CA ASP A 805 6.11 32.75 -8.51
C ASP A 805 6.17 31.75 -9.68
N ALA A 806 5.65 32.14 -10.85
CA ALA A 806 5.64 31.26 -12.03
C ALA A 806 7.05 30.96 -12.59
N SER A 807 8.06 31.71 -12.15
CA SER A 807 9.48 31.47 -12.46
C SER A 807 10.15 30.50 -11.50
N ASP A 808 9.53 30.19 -10.35
CA ASP A 808 10.06 29.26 -9.38
C ASP A 808 10.07 27.84 -9.95
N GLU A 809 11.24 27.21 -9.92
CA GLU A 809 11.40 25.82 -10.33
C GLU A 809 11.01 24.87 -9.20
N VAL A 810 10.04 23.99 -9.45
CA VAL A 810 9.67 22.89 -8.54
C VAL A 810 10.57 21.69 -8.82
N ILE A 811 11.48 21.39 -7.90
CA ILE A 811 12.49 20.32 -8.07
C ILE A 811 12.08 19.00 -7.42
N VAL A 812 11.12 19.04 -6.49
CA VAL A 812 10.51 17.89 -5.83
C VAL A 812 9.01 18.13 -5.74
N ALA A 813 8.23 17.11 -6.09
CA ALA A 813 6.81 17.07 -5.80
C ALA A 813 6.40 15.63 -5.45
N ASN A 814 5.76 15.45 -4.29
CA ASN A 814 5.21 14.15 -3.90
C ASN A 814 3.94 14.33 -3.07
N GLN A 815 3.27 13.21 -2.78
CA GLN A 815 1.98 13.21 -2.09
C GLN A 815 1.97 12.21 -0.95
N VAL A 816 1.25 12.57 0.12
CA VAL A 816 0.96 11.70 1.26
C VAL A 816 -0.53 11.70 1.50
N ASP A 817 -1.12 10.51 1.55
CA ASP A 817 -2.54 10.33 1.86
C ASP A 817 -2.73 9.86 3.31
N MET A 818 -3.60 10.54 4.03
CA MET A 818 -3.97 10.25 5.41
C MET A 818 -5.48 10.00 5.50
N PRO A 819 -5.94 8.76 5.29
CA PRO A 819 -7.37 8.44 5.30
C PRO A 819 -8.05 8.78 6.62
N TYR A 820 -7.38 8.54 7.75
CA TYR A 820 -7.85 8.96 9.08
C TYR A 820 -6.96 10.08 9.58
N ALA A 821 -7.32 11.33 9.30
CA ALA A 821 -6.59 12.49 9.78
C ALA A 821 -7.27 13.10 11.01
N TYR A 822 -8.52 13.53 10.88
CA TYR A 822 -9.30 14.15 11.97
C TYR A 822 -10.50 13.31 12.36
N VAL A 823 -10.70 13.11 13.67
CA VAL A 823 -11.93 12.54 14.21
C VAL A 823 -13.01 13.64 14.27
N VAL A 824 -14.22 13.33 13.84
CA VAL A 824 -15.33 14.29 13.86
C VAL A 824 -16.09 14.15 15.18
N TYR A 825 -16.31 15.28 15.85
CA TYR A 825 -17.11 15.36 17.07
C TYR A 825 -18.56 15.65 16.71
N ASP A 826 -19.25 14.65 16.14
CA ASP A 826 -20.69 14.73 15.95
C ASP A 826 -21.47 14.39 17.23
N HIS A 827 -22.78 14.62 17.21
CA HIS A 827 -23.66 14.39 18.36
C HIS A 827 -23.80 12.91 18.77
N ALA A 828 -23.50 11.96 17.88
CA ALA A 828 -23.62 10.53 18.16
C ALA A 828 -22.29 9.91 18.64
N ARG A 829 -21.16 10.58 18.40
CA ARG A 829 -19.80 10.09 18.69
C ARG A 829 -19.66 9.52 20.09
N ALA A 830 -20.03 10.28 21.12
CA ALA A 830 -19.80 9.89 22.51
C ALA A 830 -20.52 8.57 22.86
N ALA A 831 -21.76 8.41 22.42
CA ALA A 831 -22.53 7.17 22.60
C ALA A 831 -21.90 6.00 21.83
N ASN A 832 -21.56 6.22 20.55
CA ASN A 832 -20.95 5.19 19.71
C ASN A 832 -19.60 4.71 20.27
N VAL A 833 -18.74 5.63 20.71
CA VAL A 833 -17.44 5.29 21.33
C VAL A 833 -17.66 4.51 22.63
N ALA A 834 -18.62 4.93 23.47
CA ALA A 834 -18.92 4.23 24.72
C ALA A 834 -19.36 2.77 24.47
N THR A 835 -20.28 2.55 23.53
CA THR A 835 -20.77 1.22 23.14
C THR A 835 -19.62 0.30 22.71
N VAL A 836 -18.73 0.80 21.83
CA VAL A 836 -17.59 -0.01 21.34
C VAL A 836 -16.57 -0.26 22.45
N LYS A 837 -16.22 0.77 23.22
CA LYS A 837 -15.23 0.71 24.30
C LYS A 837 -15.64 -0.26 25.40
N GLU A 838 -16.91 -0.22 25.82
CA GLU A 838 -17.41 -1.11 26.87
C GLU A 838 -17.32 -2.58 26.45
N TRP A 839 -17.66 -2.88 25.19
CA TRP A 839 -17.56 -4.24 24.67
C TRP A 839 -16.10 -4.72 24.59
N LEU A 840 -15.20 -3.91 24.01
CA LEU A 840 -13.78 -4.27 23.87
C LEU A 840 -13.07 -4.47 25.22
N ALA A 841 -13.42 -3.70 26.24
CA ALA A 841 -12.86 -3.84 27.57
C ALA A 841 -13.15 -5.21 28.21
N ARG A 842 -14.28 -5.85 27.86
CA ARG A 842 -14.64 -7.22 28.34
C ARG A 842 -13.76 -8.31 27.72
N HIS A 843 -12.98 -7.97 26.69
CA HIS A 843 -12.09 -8.88 25.97
C HIS A 843 -10.61 -8.54 26.17
N ASP A 844 -10.27 -7.77 27.21
CA ASP A 844 -8.91 -7.33 27.52
C ASP A 844 -8.25 -6.54 26.38
N ILE A 845 -9.07 -5.79 25.62
CA ILE A 845 -8.63 -4.90 24.55
C ILE A 845 -8.67 -3.45 25.07
N VAL A 846 -7.50 -2.86 25.25
CA VAL A 846 -7.31 -1.49 25.72
C VAL A 846 -7.17 -0.55 24.53
N LEU A 847 -8.08 0.41 24.41
CA LEU A 847 -8.01 1.47 23.40
C LEU A 847 -7.07 2.58 23.87
N ALA A 848 -6.17 3.03 22.99
CA ALA A 848 -5.28 4.14 23.30
C ALA A 848 -5.00 5.04 22.08
N GLY A 849 -4.99 6.35 22.29
CA GLY A 849 -4.56 7.33 21.30
C GLY A 849 -5.65 7.84 20.38
N ARG A 850 -5.27 8.80 19.52
CA ARG A 850 -6.17 9.62 18.68
C ARG A 850 -7.28 8.82 18.00
N TYR A 851 -6.90 7.75 17.30
CA TYR A 851 -7.82 7.01 16.44
C TYR A 851 -8.47 5.81 17.12
N SER A 852 -7.91 5.31 18.22
CA SER A 852 -8.48 4.17 18.93
C SER A 852 -9.47 4.61 19.99
N GLU A 853 -9.15 5.69 20.72
CA GLU A 853 -10.09 6.33 21.66
C GLU A 853 -11.09 7.26 20.94
N TRP A 854 -10.87 7.52 19.64
CA TRP A 854 -11.65 8.43 18.81
C TRP A 854 -11.74 9.85 19.38
N GLU A 855 -10.58 10.35 19.83
CA GLU A 855 -10.39 11.65 20.45
C GLU A 855 -9.40 12.48 19.63
N TYR A 856 -9.62 13.79 19.53
CA TYR A 856 -8.68 14.66 18.84
C TYR A 856 -7.47 14.89 19.75
N TYR A 857 -6.35 14.22 19.46
CA TYR A 857 -5.09 14.33 20.20
C TYR A 857 -3.98 14.99 19.38
N ASN A 858 -3.10 15.70 20.08
CA ASN A 858 -1.76 16.03 19.59
C ASN A 858 -0.76 14.94 20.05
N SER A 859 0.50 15.05 19.65
CA SER A 859 1.55 14.07 19.97
C SER A 859 1.78 13.91 21.47
N ASP A 860 1.73 14.99 22.25
CA ASP A 860 1.89 14.96 23.72
C ASP A 860 0.80 14.10 24.40
N HIS A 861 -0.46 14.31 24.03
CA HIS A 861 -1.59 13.52 24.51
C HIS A 861 -1.49 12.06 24.07
N ALA A 862 -0.99 11.81 22.85
CA ALA A 862 -0.75 10.45 22.36
C ALA A 862 0.31 9.72 23.21
N PHE A 863 1.40 10.40 23.62
CA PHE A 863 2.39 9.81 24.52
C PHE A 863 1.80 9.48 25.89
N ILE A 864 1.00 10.39 26.45
CA ILE A 864 0.31 10.16 27.73
C ILE A 864 -0.69 9.01 27.63
N ALA A 865 -1.45 8.91 26.54
CA ALA A 865 -2.38 7.80 26.30
C ALA A 865 -1.65 6.45 26.26
N GLY A 866 -0.50 6.38 25.58
CA GLY A 866 0.34 5.17 25.56
C GLY A 866 0.84 4.77 26.95
N LYS A 867 1.30 5.75 27.73
CA LYS A 867 1.71 5.56 29.14
C LYS A 867 0.56 5.00 29.99
N LYS A 868 -0.61 5.63 29.92
CA LYS A 868 -1.80 5.20 30.68
C LYS A 868 -2.26 3.79 30.30
N ALA A 869 -2.21 3.44 29.01
CA ALA A 869 -2.54 2.10 28.55
C ALA A 869 -1.59 1.03 29.13
N ALA A 870 -0.28 1.31 29.13
CA ALA A 870 0.71 0.45 29.77
C ALA A 870 0.50 0.31 31.29
N GLU A 871 0.17 1.41 31.97
CA GLU A 871 -0.15 1.40 33.41
C GLU A 871 -1.40 0.57 33.71
N ALA A 872 -2.45 0.66 32.87
CA ALA A 872 -3.66 -0.14 33.01
C ALA A 872 -3.38 -1.65 32.88
N VAL A 873 -2.59 -2.06 31.88
CA VAL A 873 -2.18 -3.47 31.70
C VAL A 873 -1.38 -3.97 32.91
N ARG A 874 -0.37 -3.20 33.38
CA ARG A 874 0.42 -3.56 34.57
C ARG A 874 -0.44 -3.68 35.83
N ALA A 875 -1.43 -2.80 35.99
CA ALA A 875 -2.35 -2.84 37.13
C ALA A 875 -3.25 -4.09 37.10
N ALA A 876 -3.75 -4.47 35.91
CA ALA A 876 -4.53 -5.69 35.72
C ALA A 876 -3.73 -6.96 36.08
N ASP A 877 -2.47 -7.05 35.64
CA ASP A 877 -1.58 -8.18 35.95
C ASP A 877 -1.28 -8.29 37.46
N ALA A 878 -1.05 -7.15 38.12
CA ALA A 878 -0.82 -7.10 39.56
C ALA A 878 -2.08 -7.42 40.39
N GLY A 879 -3.27 -7.22 39.83
CA GLY A 879 -4.55 -7.65 40.41
C GLY A 879 -4.73 -9.17 40.32
N ALA A 880 -4.52 -9.74 39.13
CA ALA A 880 -4.64 -11.17 38.88
C ALA A 880 -3.63 -12.01 39.69
N SER A 881 -2.39 -11.51 39.85
CA SER A 881 -1.38 -12.18 40.68
C SER A 881 -1.73 -12.18 42.18
N ARG A 882 -2.47 -11.16 42.65
CA ARG A 882 -2.93 -11.08 44.05
C ARG A 882 -4.14 -11.96 44.33
N SER A 883 -5.05 -12.14 43.38
CA SER A 883 -6.16 -13.09 43.53
C SER A 883 -5.67 -14.54 43.48
N ALA A 884 -4.73 -14.86 42.58
CA ALA A 884 -4.14 -16.20 42.48
C ALA A 884 -3.25 -16.60 43.68
N ALA A 885 -2.79 -15.64 44.48
CA ALA A 885 -2.04 -15.88 45.72
C ALA A 885 -2.94 -15.92 46.98
N ALA A 886 -4.22 -15.57 46.84
CA ALA A 886 -5.22 -15.58 47.92
C ALA A 886 -6.18 -16.79 47.85
N GLU A 887 -6.21 -17.49 46.71
CA GLU A 887 -6.73 -18.85 46.54
C GLU A 887 -5.65 -19.89 46.88
#